data_AF-A0A484NJ07-F1
#
_entry.id   AF-A0A484NJ07-F1
#
_cell.length_a   1.000
_cell.length_b   1.000
_cell.length_c   1.000
_cell.angle_alpha   90.00
_cell.angle_beta   90.00
_cell.angle_gamma   90.00
#
_symmetry.space_group_name_H-M   'P 1'
#
loop_
_entity.id
_entity.type
_entity.pdbx_description
1 polymer ?
#
loop_
_entity_poly.entity_id
_entity_poly.type
_entity_poly.pdbx_seq_one_letter_code
_entity_poly.pdbx_strand_id
1 'polypeptide(L)'
;MAENSVEGLMYLHGDLQLRVIEARDLPNTDFAGDRLRRCFSCSIFPNSEPDGGGSGPSSEETRRRGVITTDPYVTVSAPLTTLARTRVIPNSQNPKWDENFHIPLAHPMDYLEFRVKDKDMFGAQTIGTVQIPVKEIATGALISGWYDVIGSTGKPPKQGTALRVEMKFTPFESNPQYKSGIAGDHSHLGVRRTYFPLRKGCSVKLYQDAHVRGGPKQIDVRLGGWMGGISYERGTCWEDIYHAMSEAHHLIYIVGWSVNHKIRLIREPTRELPSGRDLTLGELLKYKTEEGVRVLLLLWDDKTSHDKFLINTGGVMGTHDEETKKFFKNSSVKCVLSPRYASNKLSFFKQQIVGTMFTHHQKCVIVDTQAEGNFRKITAFLGGLDLCDGRYDTPEHSLFRDLDTVFENDIHQPTFPQGTKAPREPWHDLHCRIDGPAAYDVLINFAQRWKRATRWRQFAFLQKGRSEWDDDAMIRIDRISWIMSPADFAVTKHDTSIPKDEPELYVNKDQSTQWHAQIFRSIDSGSVKGFPARTDLAEKQNLVCGKNLVVDKSIETAYIQAIRSAQKFIYIENQYFLGSSYAWPKYKSADAADHLIPMELALKVVSKIRARESFAVYIVVPMWPEGDPKSATVQEILYWQSQTMEMMYKVISKEIKSMQLDANPLDYLNFYCLGTREDVLPSSARQETSEKEKVSDSLKYQRFMIYVHAKGMIVDDEYVILGSANINQRSMAGSKDTEIAMGAYQPYHTCAKQLHRPRGQVYGYRMSLWKEHLGGVEGLFMEPETLDCVRRVNDIARDNWKRYTEESFTIPLQGHLMKYPLNVDKDGKVSSLPGFEDFPDVGGKVMGAHSPAIPDILTT
;
A
#
# COMPACT_ATOMS: atom_id res chain seq x y z
N MET A 1 25.65 35.09 6.64
CA MET A 1 24.51 35.88 6.17
C MET A 1 23.91 35.23 4.95
N ALA A 2 22.77 34.57 5.16
CA ALA A 2 21.67 34.26 4.22
C ALA A 2 20.86 33.12 4.87
N GLU A 3 20.33 33.38 6.07
CA GLU A 3 19.12 32.70 6.53
C GLU A 3 17.98 33.23 5.66
N ASN A 4 17.77 32.63 4.49
CA ASN A 4 16.54 32.85 3.74
C ASN A 4 15.43 32.12 4.49
N SER A 5 14.63 32.92 5.18
CA SER A 5 13.39 32.57 5.85
C SER A 5 12.47 31.75 4.94
N VAL A 6 12.05 30.58 5.41
CA VAL A 6 10.99 29.75 4.81
C VAL A 6 9.60 30.27 5.23
N GLU A 7 9.51 31.52 5.68
CA GLU A 7 8.27 32.19 6.07
C GLU A 7 7.61 32.82 4.83
N GLY A 8 6.79 32.05 4.12
CA GLY A 8 5.99 32.63 3.01
C GLY A 8 5.38 31.68 1.99
N LEU A 9 5.73 30.39 1.98
CA LEU A 9 5.22 29.44 0.98
C LEU A 9 3.73 29.14 1.17
N MET A 10 2.94 29.26 0.10
CA MET A 10 1.53 28.87 0.07
C MET A 10 1.41 27.37 -0.24
N TYR A 11 0.52 26.68 0.50
CA TYR A 11 0.17 25.30 0.19
C TYR A 11 -0.87 25.27 -0.92
N LEU A 12 -0.54 24.62 -2.03
CA LEU A 12 -1.52 24.31 -3.06
C LEU A 12 -2.14 22.95 -2.70
N HIS A 13 -3.30 22.98 -2.03
CA HIS A 13 -4.01 21.79 -1.54
C HIS A 13 -5.32 21.57 -2.31
N GLY A 14 -5.35 20.55 -3.16
CA GLY A 14 -6.50 20.31 -4.05
C GLY A 14 -6.16 19.45 -5.25
N ASP A 15 -6.95 19.59 -6.31
CA ASP A 15 -6.81 18.85 -7.55
C ASP A 15 -6.40 19.77 -8.71
N LEU A 16 -5.30 19.44 -9.37
CA LEU A 16 -4.87 20.10 -10.60
C LEU A 16 -5.23 19.21 -11.80
N GLN A 17 -6.12 19.72 -12.66
CA GLN A 17 -6.30 19.21 -14.01
C GLN A 17 -5.30 19.93 -14.91
N LEU A 18 -4.40 19.18 -15.54
CA LEU A 18 -3.34 19.72 -16.37
C LEU A 18 -3.31 19.00 -17.71
N ARG A 19 -3.22 19.75 -18.79
CA ARG A 19 -3.02 19.25 -20.13
C ARG A 19 -1.75 19.87 -20.72
N VAL A 20 -0.79 19.02 -21.05
CA VAL A 20 0.43 19.42 -21.74
C VAL A 20 0.21 19.17 -23.22
N ILE A 21 0.03 20.25 -23.99
CA ILE A 21 -0.50 20.16 -25.36
C ILE A 21 0.63 19.93 -26.35
N GLU A 22 1.51 20.91 -26.51
CA GLU A 22 2.55 20.92 -27.55
C GLU A 22 3.68 21.89 -27.19
N ALA A 23 4.86 21.69 -27.78
CA ALA A 23 5.92 22.68 -27.80
C ALA A 23 6.30 23.01 -29.24
N ARG A 24 6.89 24.18 -29.45
CA ARG A 24 7.37 24.62 -30.76
C ARG A 24 8.81 25.10 -30.69
N ASP A 25 9.48 25.03 -31.84
CA ASP A 25 10.82 25.59 -32.05
C ASP A 25 11.87 25.09 -31.04
N LEU A 26 11.78 23.82 -30.60
CA LEU A 26 12.82 23.25 -29.75
C LEU A 26 14.17 23.18 -30.50
N PRO A 27 15.30 23.48 -29.84
CA PRO A 27 16.62 23.34 -30.45
C PRO A 27 16.92 21.87 -30.76
N ASN A 28 17.75 21.61 -31.77
CA ASN A 28 18.26 20.27 -32.00
C ASN A 28 19.48 20.00 -31.10
N THR A 29 19.27 19.25 -30.04
CA THR A 29 20.28 18.88 -29.04
C THR A 29 21.11 17.65 -29.43
N ASP A 30 20.62 16.80 -30.34
CA ASP A 30 21.32 15.57 -30.77
C ASP A 30 22.55 15.79 -31.68
N PHE A 31 22.67 16.97 -32.31
CA PHE A 31 23.84 17.29 -33.15
C PHE A 31 25.16 17.32 -32.38
N ALA A 32 25.14 17.55 -31.06
CA ALA A 32 26.35 17.52 -30.22
C ALA A 32 26.89 16.09 -30.02
N GLY A 33 26.00 15.09 -29.89
CA GLY A 33 26.37 13.67 -29.78
C GLY A 33 26.92 13.10 -31.09
N ASP A 34 26.42 13.57 -32.22
CA ASP A 34 26.84 13.11 -33.55
C ASP A 34 28.28 13.57 -33.92
N ARG A 35 28.75 14.70 -33.36
CA ARG A 35 30.17 15.11 -33.45
C ARG A 35 31.10 14.17 -32.69
N LEU A 36 30.70 13.69 -31.51
CA LEU A 36 31.47 12.67 -30.77
C LEU A 36 31.52 11.35 -31.57
N ARG A 37 30.39 10.95 -32.17
CA ARG A 37 30.30 9.74 -33.00
C ARG A 37 31.25 9.75 -34.20
N ARG A 38 31.47 10.93 -34.81
CA ARG A 38 32.44 11.14 -35.89
C ARG A 38 33.90 11.15 -35.42
N CYS A 39 34.17 11.47 -34.16
CA CYS A 39 35.53 11.43 -33.61
C CYS A 39 35.99 10.01 -33.24
N PHE A 40 35.07 9.11 -32.86
CA PHE A 40 35.40 7.72 -32.52
C PHE A 40 35.41 6.74 -33.70
N SER A 41 34.95 7.13 -34.89
CA SER A 41 35.09 6.31 -36.11
C SER A 41 36.36 6.60 -36.92
N CYS A 42 37.26 7.46 -36.42
CA CYS A 42 38.52 7.81 -37.09
C CYS A 42 39.74 7.09 -36.49
N SER A 43 39.55 5.91 -35.93
CA SER A 43 40.66 5.07 -35.48
C SER A 43 40.27 3.61 -35.65
N ILE A 44 41.20 2.83 -36.21
CA ILE A 44 41.13 1.38 -36.51
C ILE A 44 40.63 1.07 -37.94
N PHE A 45 41.51 1.21 -38.93
CA PHE A 45 42.21 0.11 -39.63
C PHE A 45 43.10 0.68 -40.77
N PRO A 46 44.39 0.30 -40.89
CA PRO A 46 45.28 0.79 -41.95
C PRO A 46 45.19 -0.05 -43.24
N ASN A 47 45.39 0.64 -44.35
CA ASN A 47 45.78 0.23 -45.71
C ASN A 47 45.93 -1.28 -46.04
N SER A 48 45.20 -1.71 -47.08
CA SER A 48 45.66 -2.73 -48.04
C SER A 48 45.29 -2.29 -49.46
N GLU A 49 46.26 -2.41 -50.36
CA GLU A 49 46.30 -1.95 -51.77
C GLU A 49 45.23 -2.57 -52.71
N PRO A 50 45.06 -2.02 -53.93
CA PRO A 50 43.98 -2.40 -54.85
C PRO A 50 44.43 -3.52 -55.79
N ASP A 51 43.53 -4.46 -56.10
CA ASP A 51 43.68 -5.28 -57.29
C ASP A 51 42.33 -5.71 -57.90
N GLY A 52 42.20 -5.47 -59.20
CA GLY A 52 41.49 -6.31 -60.17
C GLY A 52 39.96 -6.47 -60.14
N GLY A 53 39.26 -5.63 -60.92
CA GLY A 53 38.32 -6.07 -61.99
C GLY A 53 36.93 -6.60 -61.62
N GLY A 54 35.88 -5.97 -62.18
CA GLY A 54 34.57 -6.61 -62.34
C GLY A 54 33.37 -5.64 -62.37
N SER A 55 32.98 -5.22 -63.56
CA SER A 55 31.81 -4.38 -63.86
C SER A 55 30.46 -5.08 -63.65
N GLY A 56 29.52 -4.43 -62.95
CA GLY A 56 28.08 -4.76 -62.94
C GLY A 56 27.27 -3.60 -62.33
N PRO A 57 26.09 -3.22 -62.86
CA PRO A 57 25.53 -1.89 -62.67
C PRO A 57 24.84 -1.73 -61.31
N SER A 58 25.13 -0.60 -60.66
CA SER A 58 24.43 -0.10 -59.49
C SER A 58 23.05 0.43 -59.87
N SER A 59 21.98 -0.23 -59.43
CA SER A 59 20.66 0.38 -59.33
C SER A 59 20.54 1.15 -58.01
N GLU A 60 20.25 2.43 -58.12
CA GLU A 60 19.92 3.35 -57.03
C GLU A 60 18.75 2.82 -56.17
N GLU A 61 18.99 2.57 -54.88
CA GLU A 61 17.94 2.67 -53.86
C GLU A 61 18.27 3.83 -52.93
N THR A 62 17.54 4.92 -53.12
CA THR A 62 17.58 6.15 -52.34
C THR A 62 17.10 5.87 -50.91
N ARG A 63 17.99 5.41 -50.02
CA ARG A 63 17.73 5.46 -48.56
C ARG A 63 17.68 6.92 -48.12
N ARG A 64 16.46 7.47 -48.01
CA ARG A 64 16.20 8.73 -47.31
C ARG A 64 16.82 8.64 -45.91
N ARG A 65 17.92 9.35 -45.68
CA ARG A 65 18.51 9.56 -44.35
C ARG A 65 17.47 10.30 -43.51
N GLY A 66 16.84 9.64 -42.54
CA GLY A 66 16.02 10.30 -41.53
C GLY A 66 16.87 11.32 -40.78
N VAL A 67 16.41 12.56 -40.69
CA VAL A 67 17.08 13.61 -39.91
C VAL A 67 16.93 13.24 -38.44
N ILE A 68 18.05 13.00 -37.76
CA ILE A 68 18.08 12.77 -36.31
C ILE A 68 17.90 14.13 -35.62
N THR A 69 16.89 14.25 -34.78
CA THR A 69 16.58 15.48 -34.02
C THR A 69 16.11 15.13 -32.61
N THR A 70 16.00 16.13 -31.74
CA THR A 70 15.59 16.01 -30.33
C THR A 70 14.39 15.08 -30.09
N ASP A 71 14.46 14.30 -29.00
CA ASP A 71 13.45 13.38 -28.47
C ASP A 71 12.76 13.97 -27.21
N PRO A 72 11.91 15.01 -27.35
CA PRO A 72 11.47 15.81 -26.22
C PRO A 72 10.38 15.16 -25.36
N TYR A 73 10.41 15.52 -24.08
CA TYR A 73 9.35 15.29 -23.11
C TYR A 73 9.32 16.39 -22.05
N VAL A 74 8.23 16.49 -21.30
CA VAL A 74 8.05 17.49 -20.24
C VAL A 74 7.97 16.79 -18.89
N THR A 75 8.64 17.33 -17.88
CA THR A 75 8.39 16.99 -16.47
C THR A 75 7.77 18.17 -15.75
N VAL A 76 6.70 17.92 -15.01
CA VAL A 76 6.01 18.89 -14.17
C VAL A 76 6.43 18.61 -12.73
N SER A 77 6.88 19.64 -12.01
CA SER A 77 7.43 19.47 -10.66
C SER A 77 6.99 20.57 -9.71
N ALA A 78 6.70 20.16 -8.48
CA ALA A 78 6.78 21.00 -7.29
C ALA A 78 8.24 21.01 -6.80
N PRO A 79 8.62 21.92 -5.87
CA PRO A 79 9.94 21.85 -5.23
C PRO A 79 10.21 20.43 -4.71
N LEU A 80 11.32 19.83 -5.15
CA LEU A 80 11.76 18.48 -4.76
C LEU A 80 10.86 17.32 -5.21
N THR A 81 9.78 17.51 -5.96
CA THR A 81 8.88 16.40 -6.35
C THR A 81 8.49 16.48 -7.82
N THR A 82 8.64 15.35 -8.54
CA THR A 82 8.11 15.23 -9.91
C THR A 82 6.65 14.78 -9.85
N LEU A 83 5.74 15.66 -10.22
CA LEU A 83 4.30 15.44 -10.14
C LEU A 83 3.75 14.70 -11.37
N ALA A 84 4.28 15.01 -12.56
CA ALA A 84 3.86 14.40 -13.81
C ALA A 84 4.99 14.41 -14.84
N ARG A 85 4.88 13.53 -15.83
CA ARG A 85 5.82 13.42 -16.93
C ARG A 85 5.10 12.97 -18.19
N THR A 86 5.33 13.67 -19.31
CA THR A 86 4.79 13.26 -20.61
C THR A 86 5.57 12.12 -21.25
N ARG A 87 4.99 11.49 -22.28
CA ARG A 87 5.74 10.57 -23.14
C ARG A 87 6.85 11.29 -23.90
N VAL A 88 7.84 10.51 -24.30
CA VAL A 88 8.91 10.96 -25.18
C VAL A 88 8.40 10.88 -26.62
N ILE A 89 8.47 11.98 -27.36
CA ILE A 89 8.16 12.01 -28.78
C ILE A 89 9.48 11.96 -29.54
N PRO A 90 9.75 10.93 -30.35
CA PRO A 90 11.03 10.83 -31.01
C PRO A 90 11.15 11.81 -32.19
N ASN A 91 12.34 12.35 -32.39
CA ASN A 91 12.74 13.17 -33.54
C ASN A 91 11.76 14.29 -33.89
N SER A 92 11.47 15.18 -32.94
CA SER A 92 10.52 16.26 -33.15
C SER A 92 10.90 17.56 -32.43
N GLN A 93 11.17 18.62 -33.19
CA GLN A 93 11.32 19.98 -32.65
C GLN A 93 9.99 20.67 -32.31
N ASN A 94 8.86 20.14 -32.83
CA ASN A 94 7.52 20.65 -32.59
C ASN A 94 6.61 19.53 -32.03
N PRO A 95 6.94 18.95 -30.87
CA PRO A 95 6.22 17.81 -30.32
C PRO A 95 4.79 18.16 -29.92
N LYS A 96 3.84 17.27 -30.22
CA LYS A 96 2.46 17.33 -29.75
C LYS A 96 2.15 16.13 -28.86
N TRP A 97 2.12 16.37 -27.54
CA TRP A 97 1.82 15.34 -26.55
C TRP A 97 0.31 15.14 -26.40
N ASP A 98 -0.41 16.23 -26.19
CA ASP A 98 -1.86 16.23 -25.89
C ASP A 98 -2.23 15.28 -24.75
N GLU A 99 -1.43 15.31 -23.68
CA GLU A 99 -1.57 14.41 -22.53
C GLU A 99 -2.24 15.13 -21.36
N ASN A 100 -3.18 14.42 -20.70
CA ASN A 100 -3.95 14.92 -19.58
C ASN A 100 -3.48 14.28 -18.27
N PHE A 101 -3.26 15.11 -17.27
CA PHE A 101 -2.84 14.73 -15.93
C PHE A 101 -3.86 15.22 -14.91
N HIS A 102 -4.13 14.36 -13.95
CA HIS A 102 -4.94 14.65 -12.79
C HIS A 102 -4.05 14.51 -11.57
N ILE A 103 -3.59 15.64 -11.02
CA ILE A 103 -2.52 15.67 -10.03
C ILE A 103 -3.12 16.12 -8.70
N PRO A 104 -3.19 15.24 -7.68
CA PRO A 104 -3.47 15.69 -6.32
C PRO A 104 -2.27 16.50 -5.82
N LEU A 105 -2.54 17.67 -5.24
CA LEU A 105 -1.53 18.55 -4.68
C LEU A 105 -1.75 18.73 -3.19
N ALA A 106 -0.65 18.64 -2.43
CA ALA A 106 -0.54 18.97 -1.01
C ALA A 106 0.87 19.52 -0.73
N HIS A 107 1.33 20.44 -1.58
CA HIS A 107 2.74 20.87 -1.60
C HIS A 107 2.87 22.37 -1.29
N PRO A 108 3.86 22.77 -0.46
CA PRO A 108 4.26 24.16 -0.36
C PRO A 108 5.09 24.57 -1.59
N MET A 109 4.71 25.64 -2.29
CA MET A 109 5.42 26.07 -3.49
C MET A 109 5.16 27.54 -3.86
N ASP A 110 6.12 28.16 -4.56
CA ASP A 110 6.01 29.50 -5.14
C ASP A 110 5.52 29.49 -6.59
N TYR A 111 5.94 28.47 -7.34
CA TYR A 111 5.61 28.27 -8.75
C TYR A 111 5.51 26.77 -9.06
N LEU A 112 4.70 26.43 -10.05
CA LEU A 112 4.69 25.12 -10.69
C LEU A 112 5.67 25.14 -11.85
N GLU A 113 6.63 24.21 -11.85
CA GLU A 113 7.72 24.20 -12.84
C GLU A 113 7.51 23.11 -13.90
N PHE A 114 7.64 23.49 -15.17
CA PHE A 114 7.64 22.61 -16.31
C PHE A 114 9.04 22.60 -16.91
N ARG A 115 9.73 21.47 -16.88
CA ARG A 115 11.04 21.31 -17.53
C ARG A 115 10.87 20.55 -18.83
N VAL A 116 11.21 21.21 -19.93
CA VAL A 116 11.30 20.58 -21.26
C VAL A 116 12.67 19.93 -21.36
N LYS A 117 12.71 18.62 -21.66
CA LYS A 117 13.92 17.80 -21.66
C LYS A 117 14.04 17.01 -22.95
N ASP A 118 15.26 16.75 -23.35
CA ASP A 118 15.61 15.76 -24.37
C ASP A 118 15.97 14.41 -23.71
N LYS A 119 15.72 13.30 -24.39
CA LYS A 119 16.11 11.97 -23.94
C LYS A 119 17.27 11.43 -24.78
N ASP A 120 18.49 11.75 -24.39
CA ASP A 120 19.67 11.22 -25.05
C ASP A 120 20.03 9.81 -24.53
N MET A 121 20.82 9.07 -25.31
CA MET A 121 21.32 7.73 -24.92
C MET A 121 22.15 7.74 -23.62
N PHE A 122 22.73 8.89 -23.23
CA PHE A 122 23.63 9.03 -22.08
C PHE A 122 23.06 9.84 -20.91
N GLY A 123 21.79 10.22 -20.96
CA GLY A 123 21.13 10.98 -19.90
C GLY A 123 20.16 12.01 -20.47
N ALA A 124 19.19 12.45 -19.67
CA ALA A 124 18.25 13.46 -20.14
C ALA A 124 18.84 14.88 -19.97
N GLN A 125 18.95 15.63 -21.06
CA GLN A 125 19.38 17.03 -21.03
C GLN A 125 18.17 17.95 -20.87
N THR A 126 18.26 18.99 -20.03
CA THR A 126 17.18 20.00 -19.91
C THR A 126 17.36 21.06 -20.99
N ILE A 127 16.33 21.23 -21.83
CA ILE A 127 16.28 22.25 -22.88
C ILE A 127 15.96 23.62 -22.27
N GLY A 128 14.98 23.67 -21.37
CA GLY A 128 14.62 24.87 -20.63
C GLY A 128 13.40 24.65 -19.73
N THR A 129 12.93 25.72 -19.12
CA THR A 129 11.92 25.69 -18.06
C THR A 129 10.83 26.75 -18.27
N VAL A 130 9.61 26.42 -17.88
CA VAL A 130 8.48 27.35 -17.71
C VAL A 130 8.08 27.31 -16.25
N GLN A 131 7.87 28.46 -15.63
CA GLN A 131 7.42 28.58 -14.24
C GLN A 131 6.12 29.37 -14.21
N ILE A 132 5.07 28.78 -13.62
CA ILE A 132 3.77 29.45 -13.46
C ILE A 132 3.53 29.74 -11.98
N PRO A 133 3.33 31.01 -11.57
CA PRO A 133 3.20 31.38 -10.16
C PRO A 133 2.00 30.73 -9.47
N VAL A 134 2.19 30.26 -8.25
CA VAL A 134 1.14 29.57 -7.47
C VAL A 134 0.01 30.52 -7.10
N LYS A 135 0.28 31.83 -6.97
CA LYS A 135 -0.76 32.86 -6.77
C LYS A 135 -1.77 32.90 -7.93
N GLU A 136 -1.32 32.65 -9.16
CA GLU A 136 -2.19 32.58 -10.34
C GLU A 136 -3.00 31.28 -10.33
N ILE A 137 -2.33 30.15 -10.06
CA ILE A 137 -2.94 28.81 -10.01
C ILE A 137 -4.03 28.74 -8.93
N ALA A 138 -3.76 29.29 -7.74
CA ALA A 138 -4.67 29.24 -6.60
C ALA A 138 -5.98 30.03 -6.81
N THR A 139 -6.05 30.92 -7.81
CA THR A 139 -7.31 31.60 -8.16
C THR A 139 -8.39 30.62 -8.66
N GLY A 140 -7.98 29.44 -9.15
CA GLY A 140 -8.87 28.46 -9.78
C GLY A 140 -9.36 28.87 -11.18
N ALA A 141 -8.86 29.99 -11.73
CA ALA A 141 -9.12 30.38 -13.10
C ALA A 141 -8.51 29.38 -14.08
N LEU A 142 -9.10 29.27 -15.28
CA LEU A 142 -8.52 28.48 -16.36
C LEU A 142 -7.27 29.20 -16.88
N ILE A 143 -6.13 28.53 -16.78
CA ILE A 143 -4.85 29.01 -17.30
C ILE A 143 -4.59 28.26 -18.60
N SER A 144 -4.58 28.96 -19.73
CA SER A 144 -4.36 28.37 -21.04
C SER A 144 -3.59 29.33 -21.94
N GLY A 145 -2.47 28.88 -22.49
CA GLY A 145 -1.65 29.73 -23.33
C GLY A 145 -0.31 29.13 -23.73
N TRP A 146 0.45 29.93 -24.48
CA TRP A 146 1.84 29.67 -24.80
C TRP A 146 2.75 30.38 -23.80
N TYR A 147 3.76 29.66 -23.32
CA TYR A 147 4.75 30.16 -22.38
C TYR A 147 6.14 29.97 -22.95
N ASP A 148 6.97 31.00 -22.90
CA ASP A 148 8.34 30.93 -23.38
C ASP A 148 9.16 29.96 -22.53
N VAL A 149 9.86 29.03 -23.19
CA VAL A 149 10.73 28.08 -22.52
C VAL A 149 12.06 28.77 -22.27
N ILE A 150 12.40 29.02 -21.00
CA ILE A 150 13.60 29.75 -20.61
C ILE A 150 14.77 28.79 -20.40
N GLY A 151 15.85 28.98 -21.15
CA GLY A 151 17.09 28.21 -21.02
C GLY A 151 17.96 28.67 -19.86
N SER A 152 19.12 28.03 -19.68
CA SER A 152 20.08 28.34 -18.60
C SER A 152 20.63 29.77 -18.60
N THR A 153 20.56 30.47 -19.74
CA THR A 153 21.01 31.86 -19.91
C THR A 153 19.94 32.90 -19.54
N GLY A 154 18.77 32.47 -19.06
CA GLY A 154 17.64 33.35 -18.75
C GLY A 154 16.88 33.86 -19.99
N LYS A 155 17.15 33.30 -21.17
CA LYS A 155 16.46 33.60 -22.44
C LYS A 155 16.02 32.31 -23.12
N PRO A 156 15.06 32.36 -24.08
CA PRO A 156 14.71 31.19 -24.87
C PRO A 156 15.92 30.59 -25.60
N PRO A 157 16.11 29.25 -25.59
CA PRO A 157 17.24 28.60 -26.27
C PRO A 157 17.31 28.88 -27.77
N LYS A 158 16.13 28.99 -28.41
CA LYS A 158 15.93 29.44 -29.78
C LYS A 158 14.76 30.44 -29.79
N GLN A 159 14.81 31.46 -30.64
CA GLN A 159 13.70 32.39 -30.80
C GLN A 159 12.41 31.63 -31.17
N GLY A 160 11.32 31.88 -30.44
CA GLY A 160 10.04 31.20 -30.63
C GLY A 160 9.83 29.93 -29.78
N THR A 161 10.87 29.46 -29.07
CA THR A 161 10.77 28.25 -28.21
C THR A 161 9.73 28.46 -27.13
N ALA A 162 8.61 27.74 -27.22
CA ALA A 162 7.50 27.90 -26.29
C ALA A 162 6.80 26.57 -26.02
N LEU A 163 6.18 26.46 -24.85
CA LEU A 163 5.35 25.34 -24.41
C LEU A 163 3.90 25.81 -24.26
N ARG A 164 2.96 25.04 -24.82
CA ARG A 164 1.54 25.28 -24.67
C ARG A 164 0.95 24.35 -23.60
N VAL A 165 0.36 24.94 -22.57
CA VAL A 165 -0.32 24.22 -21.50
C VAL A 165 -1.71 24.77 -21.27
N GLU A 166 -2.58 23.92 -20.74
CA GLU A 166 -3.91 24.26 -20.24
C GLU A 166 -4.07 23.63 -18.86
N MET A 167 -4.46 24.38 -17.84
CA MET A 167 -4.66 23.83 -16.51
C MET A 167 -5.72 24.57 -15.70
N LYS A 168 -6.36 23.83 -14.80
CA LYS A 168 -7.33 24.34 -13.85
C LYS A 168 -7.12 23.67 -12.49
N PHE A 169 -6.93 24.50 -11.47
CA PHE A 169 -6.83 24.04 -10.10
C PHE A 169 -8.18 24.16 -9.39
N THR A 170 -8.56 23.12 -8.64
CA THR A 170 -9.73 23.14 -7.77
C THR A 170 -9.25 22.96 -6.33
N PRO A 171 -9.32 24.00 -5.49
CA PRO A 171 -9.02 23.90 -4.07
C PRO A 171 -9.85 22.79 -3.41
N PHE A 172 -9.26 22.04 -2.47
CA PHE A 172 -9.99 20.92 -1.87
C PHE A 172 -11.22 21.41 -1.07
N GLU A 173 -11.17 22.59 -0.43
CA GLU A 173 -12.28 23.13 0.37
C GLU A 173 -13.52 23.44 -0.47
N SER A 174 -13.34 23.84 -1.73
CA SER A 174 -14.43 24.18 -2.65
C SER A 174 -14.83 23.02 -3.55
N ASN A 175 -14.08 21.91 -3.54
CA ASN A 175 -14.38 20.75 -4.36
C ASN A 175 -15.60 19.99 -3.81
N PRO A 176 -16.72 19.92 -4.56
CA PRO A 176 -17.92 19.23 -4.10
C PRO A 176 -17.71 17.73 -3.87
N GLN A 177 -16.69 17.13 -4.49
CA GLN A 177 -16.34 15.72 -4.30
C GLN A 177 -16.04 15.36 -2.84
N TYR A 178 -15.55 16.33 -2.05
CA TYR A 178 -15.04 16.08 -0.69
C TYR A 178 -15.98 16.56 0.42
N LYS A 179 -17.21 16.95 0.10
CA LYS A 179 -18.17 17.55 1.05
C LYS A 179 -19.01 16.55 1.83
N SER A 180 -19.30 15.38 1.28
CA SER A 180 -20.32 14.46 1.82
C SER A 180 -19.78 13.07 2.21
N GLY A 181 -18.47 12.90 2.38
CA GLY A 181 -17.87 11.57 2.59
C GLY A 181 -17.88 10.71 1.32
N ILE A 182 -17.09 9.63 1.29
CA ILE A 182 -17.15 8.68 0.14
C ILE A 182 -18.49 7.95 0.13
N ALA A 183 -18.97 7.54 1.32
CA ALA A 183 -20.20 6.77 1.45
C ALA A 183 -21.46 7.63 1.25
N GLY A 184 -21.40 8.91 1.62
CA GLY A 184 -22.50 9.86 1.47
C GLY A 184 -22.60 10.54 0.09
N ASP A 185 -21.72 10.21 -0.86
CA ASP A 185 -21.83 10.69 -2.25
C ASP A 185 -23.13 10.18 -2.91
N HIS A 186 -24.04 11.10 -3.24
CA HIS A 186 -25.33 10.80 -3.89
C HIS A 186 -25.19 10.06 -5.21
N SER A 187 -24.09 10.25 -5.92
CA SER A 187 -23.81 9.57 -7.19
C SER A 187 -23.29 8.15 -7.01
N HIS A 188 -22.95 7.75 -5.77
CA HIS A 188 -22.42 6.42 -5.44
C HIS A 188 -21.28 6.00 -6.38
N LEU A 189 -20.35 6.91 -6.67
CA LEU A 189 -19.22 6.67 -7.58
C LEU A 189 -18.00 6.05 -6.89
N GLY A 190 -17.98 6.02 -5.56
CA GLY A 190 -16.83 5.54 -4.78
C GLY A 190 -15.60 6.43 -4.99
N VAL A 191 -14.41 5.84 -4.87
CA VAL A 191 -13.16 6.52 -5.22
C VAL A 191 -13.11 6.64 -6.73
N ARG A 192 -12.97 7.88 -7.21
CA ARG A 192 -12.90 8.20 -8.64
C ARG A 192 -11.48 8.00 -9.16
N ARG A 193 -11.34 7.81 -10.48
CA ARG A 193 -10.05 7.72 -11.18
C ARG A 193 -9.22 6.49 -10.73
N THR A 194 -9.85 5.33 -10.65
CA THR A 194 -9.21 4.05 -10.28
C THR A 194 -9.40 3.01 -11.39
N TYR A 195 -8.54 1.98 -11.39
CA TYR A 195 -8.59 0.92 -12.38
C TYR A 195 -9.85 0.05 -12.26
N PHE A 196 -10.16 -0.42 -11.05
CA PHE A 196 -11.42 -1.11 -10.79
C PHE A 196 -12.50 -0.12 -10.33
N PRO A 197 -13.73 -0.23 -10.85
CA PRO A 197 -14.85 0.61 -10.45
C PRO A 197 -15.41 0.17 -9.08
N LEU A 198 -16.23 1.02 -8.47
CA LEU A 198 -17.05 0.61 -7.33
C LEU A 198 -18.02 -0.51 -7.74
N ARG A 199 -18.08 -1.57 -6.95
CA ARG A 199 -19.04 -2.68 -7.08
C ARG A 199 -20.13 -2.58 -6.03
N LYS A 200 -21.38 -2.78 -6.45
CA LYS A 200 -22.52 -2.70 -5.55
C LYS A 200 -23.01 -4.09 -5.13
N GLY A 201 -23.90 -4.12 -4.14
CA GLY A 201 -24.50 -5.36 -3.64
C GLY A 201 -23.52 -6.41 -3.12
N CYS A 202 -22.33 -6.00 -2.69
CA CYS A 202 -21.35 -6.87 -2.07
C CYS A 202 -21.79 -7.24 -0.64
N SER A 203 -21.08 -8.20 -0.05
CA SER A 203 -21.05 -8.43 1.39
C SER A 203 -19.60 -8.42 1.86
N VAL A 204 -19.31 -7.68 2.92
CA VAL A 204 -17.98 -7.58 3.51
C VAL A 204 -18.04 -8.02 4.96
N LYS A 205 -17.12 -8.91 5.35
CA LYS A 205 -16.86 -9.26 6.76
C LYS A 205 -15.46 -8.79 7.11
N LEU A 206 -15.36 -8.00 8.17
CA LEU A 206 -14.11 -7.44 8.68
C LEU A 206 -13.59 -8.34 9.79
N TYR A 207 -12.29 -8.66 9.75
CA TYR A 207 -11.62 -9.49 10.73
C TYR A 207 -10.57 -8.68 11.47
N GLN A 208 -10.66 -8.75 12.79
CA GLN A 208 -9.65 -8.35 13.75
C GLN A 208 -8.88 -9.63 14.10
N ASP A 209 -7.59 -9.63 13.80
CA ASP A 209 -6.65 -10.75 13.95
C ASP A 209 -7.00 -12.02 13.14
N ALA A 210 -6.17 -13.04 13.32
CA ALA A 210 -6.38 -14.35 12.70
C ALA A 210 -7.54 -15.11 13.35
N HIS A 211 -7.78 -14.92 14.65
CA HIS A 211 -8.78 -15.64 15.41
C HIS A 211 -9.35 -14.82 16.57
N VAL A 212 -10.49 -15.25 17.12
CA VAL A 212 -11.11 -14.66 18.31
C VAL A 212 -11.63 -15.80 19.19
N ARG A 213 -11.15 -15.90 20.44
CA ARG A 213 -11.44 -17.03 21.36
C ARG A 213 -12.93 -17.15 21.74
N GLY A 214 -13.35 -18.38 22.01
CA GLY A 214 -14.72 -18.88 22.18
C GLY A 214 -15.55 -18.39 23.38
N GLY A 215 -15.59 -17.08 23.64
CA GLY A 215 -16.65 -16.43 24.41
C GLY A 215 -17.83 -16.00 23.51
N PRO A 216 -18.81 -15.20 24.01
CA PRO A 216 -19.79 -14.59 23.13
C PRO A 216 -19.07 -13.80 22.04
N LYS A 217 -19.23 -14.20 20.76
CA LYS A 217 -18.71 -13.44 19.61
C LYS A 217 -19.30 -12.02 19.56
N GLN A 218 -20.45 -11.85 20.20
CA GLN A 218 -21.12 -10.58 20.45
C GLN A 218 -20.38 -9.77 21.52
N ILE A 219 -19.98 -8.57 21.15
CA ILE A 219 -19.57 -7.54 22.11
C ILE A 219 -20.78 -6.65 22.41
N ASP A 220 -20.84 -6.02 23.59
CA ASP A 220 -21.91 -5.07 23.94
C ASP A 220 -21.74 -3.73 23.20
N VAL A 221 -21.81 -3.80 21.87
CA VAL A 221 -21.79 -2.68 20.93
C VAL A 221 -23.01 -2.83 20.06
N ARG A 222 -24.01 -1.98 20.33
CA ARG A 222 -25.29 -2.01 19.62
C ARG A 222 -25.20 -1.26 18.31
N LEU A 223 -25.57 -1.94 17.23
CA LEU A 223 -25.70 -1.35 15.91
C LEU A 223 -27.00 -0.51 15.82
N GLY A 224 -27.04 0.44 14.89
CA GLY A 224 -28.18 1.34 14.66
C GLY A 224 -28.88 1.08 13.33
N GLY A 225 -29.94 1.85 13.04
CA GLY A 225 -30.77 1.67 11.84
C GLY A 225 -31.64 0.40 11.93
N TRP A 226 -31.81 -0.32 10.82
CA TRP A 226 -32.53 -1.61 10.78
C TRP A 226 -31.84 -2.70 11.60
N MET A 227 -30.54 -2.54 11.89
CA MET A 227 -29.78 -3.39 12.81
C MET A 227 -29.98 -3.03 14.29
N GLY A 228 -30.89 -2.10 14.59
CA GLY A 228 -31.17 -1.63 15.94
C GLY A 228 -31.51 -2.79 16.88
N GLY A 229 -30.70 -2.97 17.93
CA GLY A 229 -30.83 -4.06 18.90
C GLY A 229 -29.96 -5.29 18.64
N ILE A 230 -29.24 -5.32 17.51
CA ILE A 230 -28.25 -6.37 17.20
C ILE A 230 -26.87 -5.92 17.72
N SER A 231 -26.21 -6.80 18.46
CA SER A 231 -24.82 -6.62 18.89
C SER A 231 -23.86 -6.96 17.76
N TYR A 232 -22.78 -6.17 17.62
CA TYR A 232 -21.71 -6.49 16.67
C TYR A 232 -21.08 -7.85 16.99
N GLU A 233 -20.86 -8.66 15.96
CA GLU A 233 -20.29 -10.00 16.06
C GLU A 233 -18.89 -10.05 15.44
N ARG A 234 -17.90 -10.50 16.23
CA ARG A 234 -16.52 -10.66 15.77
C ARG A 234 -16.36 -11.88 14.85
N GLY A 235 -15.60 -11.71 13.77
CA GLY A 235 -15.26 -12.80 12.85
C GLY A 235 -14.03 -13.61 13.29
N THR A 236 -13.88 -14.82 12.74
CA THR A 236 -12.76 -15.75 12.99
C THR A 236 -12.02 -15.99 11.67
N CYS A 237 -11.05 -15.15 11.33
CA CYS A 237 -10.46 -15.04 9.98
C CYS A 237 -9.94 -16.37 9.43
N TRP A 238 -8.97 -16.99 10.10
CA TRP A 238 -8.32 -18.22 9.63
C TRP A 238 -9.26 -19.42 9.66
N GLU A 239 -10.22 -19.44 10.58
CA GLU A 239 -11.28 -20.45 10.60
C GLU A 239 -12.23 -20.27 9.41
N ASP A 240 -12.61 -19.04 9.04
CA ASP A 240 -13.42 -18.77 7.84
C ASP A 240 -12.66 -19.10 6.55
N ILE A 241 -11.35 -18.84 6.50
CA ILE A 241 -10.48 -19.24 5.38
C ILE A 241 -10.42 -20.78 5.27
N TYR A 242 -10.18 -21.48 6.38
CA TYR A 242 -10.10 -22.95 6.40
C TYR A 242 -11.39 -23.60 5.91
N HIS A 243 -12.54 -23.15 6.42
CA HIS A 243 -13.84 -23.68 6.00
C HIS A 243 -14.12 -23.38 4.53
N ALA A 244 -13.85 -22.15 4.07
CA ALA A 244 -14.08 -21.80 2.67
C ALA A 244 -13.20 -22.61 1.69
N MET A 245 -11.95 -22.93 2.07
CA MET A 245 -11.10 -23.84 1.29
C MET A 245 -11.58 -25.30 1.36
N SER A 246 -12.04 -25.74 2.53
CA SER A 246 -12.54 -27.10 2.73
C SER A 246 -13.80 -27.38 1.91
N GLU A 247 -14.69 -26.39 1.82
CA GLU A 247 -15.95 -26.44 1.06
C GLU A 247 -15.79 -26.11 -0.43
N ALA A 248 -14.59 -25.72 -0.89
CA ALA A 248 -14.35 -25.39 -2.30
C ALA A 248 -14.53 -26.61 -3.20
N HIS A 249 -15.19 -26.44 -4.35
CA HIS A 249 -15.45 -27.52 -5.30
C HIS A 249 -14.66 -27.36 -6.60
N HIS A 250 -14.20 -26.15 -6.93
CA HIS A 250 -13.60 -25.88 -8.22
C HIS A 250 -12.21 -25.27 -8.12
N LEU A 251 -12.01 -24.22 -7.31
CA LEU A 251 -10.75 -23.49 -7.25
C LEU A 251 -10.38 -23.03 -5.84
N ILE A 252 -9.07 -23.07 -5.57
CA ILE A 252 -8.43 -22.40 -4.44
C ILE A 252 -7.17 -21.71 -4.98
N TYR A 253 -7.20 -20.39 -5.07
CA TYR A 253 -6.06 -19.58 -5.51
C TYR A 253 -5.52 -18.77 -4.34
N ILE A 254 -4.22 -18.90 -4.08
CA ILE A 254 -3.55 -18.24 -2.96
C ILE A 254 -2.43 -17.34 -3.48
N VAL A 255 -2.34 -16.16 -2.90
CA VAL A 255 -1.27 -15.19 -3.10
C VAL A 255 -0.70 -14.86 -1.73
N GLY A 256 0.62 -14.90 -1.60
CA GLY A 256 1.27 -14.49 -0.36
C GLY A 256 2.65 -13.92 -0.62
N TRP A 257 3.07 -13.02 0.25
CA TRP A 257 4.48 -12.66 0.39
C TRP A 257 5.26 -13.85 0.96
N SER A 258 4.65 -14.57 1.92
CA SER A 258 5.12 -15.85 2.40
C SER A 258 3.91 -16.78 2.61
N VAL A 259 4.09 -18.07 2.34
CA VAL A 259 3.13 -19.11 2.73
C VAL A 259 3.93 -20.23 3.33
N ASN A 260 3.55 -20.66 4.54
CA ASN A 260 4.20 -21.76 5.24
C ASN A 260 3.25 -22.96 5.23
N HIS A 261 3.62 -24.01 4.51
CA HIS A 261 2.77 -25.20 4.36
C HIS A 261 2.55 -25.98 5.68
N LYS A 262 3.34 -25.72 6.73
CA LYS A 262 3.31 -26.46 8.01
C LYS A 262 2.29 -25.89 9.01
N ILE A 263 1.80 -24.67 8.81
CA ILE A 263 0.90 -24.03 9.78
C ILE A 263 -0.45 -24.74 9.84
N ARG A 264 -1.11 -24.61 11.00
CA ARG A 264 -2.53 -24.95 11.19
C ARG A 264 -3.34 -23.67 11.28
N LEU A 265 -4.42 -23.61 10.49
CA LEU A 265 -5.31 -22.45 10.47
C LEU A 265 -6.30 -22.45 11.65
N ILE A 266 -6.73 -23.63 12.08
CA ILE A 266 -7.61 -23.79 13.24
C ILE A 266 -6.78 -24.41 14.36
N ARG A 267 -6.62 -23.68 15.46
CA ARG A 267 -5.95 -24.17 16.68
C ARG A 267 -6.92 -24.25 17.84
N GLU A 268 -7.87 -23.32 17.87
CA GLU A 268 -8.95 -23.24 18.85
C GLU A 268 -10.29 -23.24 18.09
N PRO A 269 -10.84 -24.40 17.70
CA PRO A 269 -12.05 -24.46 16.87
C PRO A 269 -13.26 -23.85 17.58
N THR A 270 -13.99 -22.95 16.91
CA THR A 270 -15.27 -22.39 17.39
C THR A 270 -16.49 -23.06 16.76
N ARG A 271 -16.27 -23.86 15.71
CA ARG A 271 -17.25 -24.77 15.08
C ARG A 271 -16.58 -26.10 14.74
N GLU A 272 -17.40 -27.10 14.40
CA GLU A 272 -16.91 -28.44 14.05
C GLU A 272 -15.94 -28.40 12.84
N LEU A 273 -14.85 -29.14 12.94
CA LEU A 273 -13.87 -29.26 11.87
C LEU A 273 -14.45 -30.00 10.66
N PRO A 274 -14.36 -29.45 9.45
CA PRO A 274 -14.69 -30.14 8.22
C PRO A 274 -13.97 -31.50 8.14
N SER A 275 -14.73 -32.59 7.96
CA SER A 275 -14.21 -33.97 7.86
C SER A 275 -13.49 -34.53 9.10
N GLY A 276 -13.52 -33.83 10.24
CA GLY A 276 -12.93 -34.29 11.51
C GLY A 276 -11.40 -34.44 11.53
N ARG A 277 -10.68 -33.86 10.56
CA ARG A 277 -9.22 -33.96 10.45
C ARG A 277 -8.54 -32.64 10.80
N ASP A 278 -7.57 -32.71 11.71
CA ASP A 278 -6.65 -31.62 12.00
C ASP A 278 -5.49 -31.62 10.98
N LEU A 279 -5.67 -30.91 9.87
CA LEU A 279 -4.72 -30.86 8.76
C LEU A 279 -3.89 -29.57 8.79
N THR A 280 -2.59 -29.68 8.46
CA THR A 280 -1.79 -28.51 8.09
C THR A 280 -2.31 -27.89 6.79
N LEU A 281 -1.99 -26.62 6.55
CA LEU A 281 -2.33 -25.92 5.30
C LEU A 281 -1.88 -26.72 4.06
N GLY A 282 -0.66 -27.23 4.08
CA GLY A 282 -0.11 -28.01 2.98
C GLY A 282 -0.88 -29.29 2.70
N GLU A 283 -1.27 -30.01 3.75
CA GLU A 283 -2.04 -31.25 3.65
C GLU A 283 -3.46 -30.99 3.15
N LEU A 284 -4.14 -29.96 3.67
CA LEU A 284 -5.45 -29.54 3.18
C LEU A 284 -5.42 -29.24 1.67
N LEU A 285 -4.44 -28.47 1.21
CA LEU A 285 -4.34 -28.11 -0.21
C LEU A 285 -4.06 -29.33 -1.10
N LYS A 286 -3.25 -30.30 -0.65
CA LYS A 286 -3.05 -31.57 -1.36
C LYS A 286 -4.34 -32.37 -1.42
N TYR A 287 -5.00 -32.53 -0.28
CA TYR A 287 -6.27 -33.25 -0.16
C TYR A 287 -7.35 -32.67 -1.10
N LYS A 288 -7.49 -31.34 -1.16
CA LYS A 288 -8.45 -30.70 -2.08
C LYS A 288 -8.14 -30.96 -3.56
N THR A 289 -6.86 -31.08 -3.93
CA THR A 289 -6.53 -31.48 -5.31
C THR A 289 -6.86 -32.94 -5.63
N GLU A 290 -6.87 -33.83 -4.63
CA GLU A 290 -7.31 -35.23 -4.79
C GLU A 290 -8.82 -35.31 -5.01
N GLU A 291 -9.59 -34.37 -4.45
CA GLU A 291 -11.03 -34.18 -4.72
C GLU A 291 -11.32 -33.48 -6.06
N GLY A 292 -10.29 -33.12 -6.83
CA GLY A 292 -10.44 -32.50 -8.15
C GLY A 292 -10.46 -30.97 -8.16
N VAL A 293 -10.27 -30.32 -7.00
CA VAL A 293 -10.19 -28.85 -6.91
C VAL A 293 -8.89 -28.33 -7.52
N ARG A 294 -8.96 -27.27 -8.33
CA ARG A 294 -7.78 -26.61 -8.88
C ARG A 294 -7.13 -25.70 -7.85
N VAL A 295 -5.95 -26.10 -7.37
CA VAL A 295 -5.17 -25.30 -6.41
C VAL A 295 -3.98 -24.62 -7.08
N LEU A 296 -3.93 -23.28 -7.04
CA LEU A 296 -2.86 -22.45 -7.59
C LEU A 296 -2.27 -21.53 -6.52
N LEU A 297 -0.95 -21.56 -6.32
CA LEU A 297 -0.24 -20.68 -5.40
C LEU A 297 0.69 -19.75 -6.18
N LEU A 298 0.59 -18.45 -5.94
CA LEU A 298 1.48 -17.43 -6.47
C LEU A 298 2.23 -16.77 -5.33
N LEU A 299 3.43 -17.26 -5.04
CA LEU A 299 4.28 -16.79 -3.95
C LEU A 299 5.32 -15.79 -4.47
N TRP A 300 5.75 -14.87 -3.63
CA TRP A 300 6.96 -14.10 -3.92
C TRP A 300 8.19 -15.03 -3.97
N ASP A 301 9.15 -14.72 -4.84
CA ASP A 301 10.43 -15.43 -4.97
C ASP A 301 11.51 -14.60 -4.27
N ASP A 302 11.87 -14.99 -3.04
CA ASP A 302 13.01 -14.38 -2.36
C ASP A 302 14.30 -14.90 -2.99
N LYS A 303 14.88 -14.09 -3.87
CA LYS A 303 16.13 -14.42 -4.59
C LYS A 303 17.34 -14.64 -3.68
N THR A 304 17.23 -14.32 -2.39
CA THR A 304 18.28 -14.60 -1.40
C THR A 304 18.14 -15.97 -0.74
N SER A 305 16.97 -16.62 -0.90
CA SER A 305 16.67 -17.99 -0.49
C SER A 305 17.05 -18.98 -1.60
N HIS A 306 18.34 -19.30 -1.77
CA HIS A 306 18.75 -20.27 -2.79
C HIS A 306 19.67 -21.36 -2.26
N ASP A 307 19.20 -22.61 -2.33
CA ASP A 307 20.00 -23.84 -2.26
C ASP A 307 20.80 -24.00 -3.57
N LYS A 308 21.86 -23.22 -3.77
CA LYS A 308 22.81 -23.44 -4.86
C LYS A 308 24.15 -23.91 -4.30
N PHE A 309 24.59 -25.09 -4.74
CA PHE A 309 25.89 -25.70 -4.41
C PHE A 309 26.09 -26.07 -2.92
N LEU A 310 25.17 -26.83 -2.31
CA LEU A 310 25.32 -27.40 -0.95
C LEU A 310 25.50 -26.36 0.18
N ILE A 311 25.22 -25.07 -0.09
CA ILE A 311 25.16 -24.00 0.90
C ILE A 311 23.71 -23.57 1.00
N ASN A 312 23.06 -23.93 2.11
CA ASN A 312 21.72 -23.46 2.43
C ASN A 312 21.85 -22.04 3.01
N THR A 313 21.58 -21.02 2.20
CA THR A 313 21.42 -19.65 2.71
C THR A 313 19.93 -19.44 2.99
N GLY A 314 19.54 -19.43 4.27
CA GLY A 314 18.22 -18.92 4.65
C GLY A 314 18.08 -17.50 4.11
N GLY A 315 16.98 -17.21 3.42
CA GLY A 315 16.73 -15.90 2.82
C GLY A 315 16.89 -14.78 3.83
N VAL A 316 17.35 -13.62 3.35
CA VAL A 316 17.56 -12.42 4.18
C VAL A 316 16.22 -11.93 4.76
N MET A 317 15.10 -12.32 4.16
CA MET A 317 13.76 -11.86 4.54
C MET A 317 12.90 -12.93 5.27
N GLY A 318 13.47 -14.10 5.59
CA GLY A 318 12.79 -15.11 6.42
C GLY A 318 11.54 -15.75 5.81
N THR A 319 11.39 -15.76 4.48
CA THR A 319 10.23 -16.36 3.80
C THR A 319 10.32 -17.89 3.67
N HIS A 320 9.17 -18.52 3.47
CA HIS A 320 9.03 -19.99 3.36
C HIS A 320 8.69 -20.44 1.92
N ASP A 321 8.98 -19.60 0.93
CA ASP A 321 8.57 -19.74 -0.47
C ASP A 321 9.17 -20.97 -1.15
N GLU A 322 10.50 -21.16 -1.09
CA GLU A 322 11.16 -22.33 -1.69
C GLU A 322 10.82 -23.65 -0.96
N GLU A 323 10.70 -23.64 0.37
CA GLU A 323 10.28 -24.82 1.14
C GLU A 323 8.87 -25.27 0.74
N THR A 324 7.94 -24.31 0.70
CA THR A 324 6.54 -24.56 0.31
C THR A 324 6.43 -25.04 -1.14
N LYS A 325 7.17 -24.45 -2.07
CA LYS A 325 7.24 -24.93 -3.46
C LYS A 325 7.79 -26.36 -3.55
N LYS A 326 8.83 -26.67 -2.78
CA LYS A 326 9.42 -28.03 -2.73
C LYS A 326 8.43 -29.05 -2.19
N PHE A 327 7.65 -28.70 -1.16
CA PHE A 327 6.60 -29.56 -0.60
C PHE A 327 5.52 -29.95 -1.62
N PHE A 328 5.17 -29.04 -2.53
CA PHE A 328 4.14 -29.27 -3.56
C PHE A 328 4.67 -29.87 -4.88
N LYS A 329 5.99 -30.00 -5.06
CA LYS A 329 6.62 -30.41 -6.33
C LYS A 329 6.04 -31.68 -6.96
N ASN A 330 5.66 -32.67 -6.15
CA ASN A 330 5.12 -33.96 -6.59
C ASN A 330 3.61 -34.10 -6.34
N SER A 331 2.89 -32.98 -6.23
CA SER A 331 1.44 -32.95 -6.05
C SER A 331 0.74 -32.25 -7.22
N SER A 332 -0.59 -32.34 -7.26
CA SER A 332 -1.40 -31.62 -8.25
C SER A 332 -1.53 -30.11 -7.96
N VAL A 333 -1.05 -29.65 -6.80
CA VAL A 333 -0.97 -28.23 -6.43
C VAL A 333 0.06 -27.53 -7.32
N LYS A 334 -0.35 -26.47 -8.03
CA LYS A 334 0.56 -25.68 -8.88
C LYS A 334 1.08 -24.49 -8.07
N CYS A 335 2.27 -24.63 -7.50
CA CYS A 335 2.97 -23.54 -6.81
C CYS A 335 3.98 -22.85 -7.74
N VAL A 336 3.85 -21.53 -7.89
CA VAL A 336 4.70 -20.69 -8.74
C VAL A 336 5.37 -19.62 -7.85
N LEU A 337 6.69 -19.57 -7.91
CA LEU A 337 7.46 -18.46 -7.37
C LEU A 337 7.51 -17.34 -8.41
N SER A 338 7.10 -16.16 -7.99
CA SER A 338 6.99 -14.95 -8.79
C SER A 338 8.01 -13.94 -8.28
N PRO A 339 9.19 -13.84 -8.89
CA PRO A 339 10.13 -12.76 -8.60
C PRO A 339 9.55 -11.42 -9.03
N ARG A 340 9.81 -10.39 -8.23
CA ARG A 340 9.51 -9.03 -8.62
C ARG A 340 10.51 -8.62 -9.70
N TYR A 341 10.04 -8.52 -10.94
CA TYR A 341 10.83 -7.98 -12.04
C TYR A 341 10.32 -6.61 -12.42
N ALA A 342 11.23 -5.66 -12.56
CA ALA A 342 10.92 -4.42 -13.26
C ALA A 342 10.50 -4.73 -14.69
N SER A 343 9.63 -3.87 -15.24
CA SER A 343 9.30 -3.94 -16.65
C SER A 343 10.56 -3.89 -17.51
N ASN A 344 10.63 -4.75 -18.52
CA ASN A 344 11.69 -4.74 -19.54
C ASN A 344 11.81 -3.40 -20.28
N LYS A 345 10.85 -2.48 -20.09
CA LYS A 345 10.83 -1.12 -20.64
C LYS A 345 11.63 -0.10 -19.81
N LEU A 346 12.12 -0.46 -18.62
CA LEU A 346 12.99 0.37 -17.76
C LEU A 346 14.48 0.19 -18.11
N SER A 347 15.36 1.09 -17.66
CA SER A 347 16.81 0.93 -17.85
C SER A 347 17.36 -0.27 -17.08
N PHE A 348 18.44 -0.90 -17.58
CA PHE A 348 19.04 -2.10 -16.98
C PHE A 348 19.37 -1.93 -15.49
N PHE A 349 19.95 -0.79 -15.10
CA PHE A 349 20.24 -0.47 -13.70
C PHE A 349 18.97 -0.47 -12.81
N LYS A 350 17.87 0.13 -13.30
CA LYS A 350 16.58 0.11 -12.60
C LYS A 350 15.94 -1.28 -12.58
N GLN A 351 16.19 -2.07 -13.62
CA GLN A 351 15.74 -3.46 -13.64
C GLN A 351 16.39 -4.30 -12.54
N GLN A 352 17.68 -4.07 -12.27
CA GLN A 352 18.40 -4.73 -11.19
C GLN A 352 17.86 -4.32 -9.82
N ILE A 353 17.72 -3.00 -9.56
CA ILE A 353 17.16 -2.47 -8.29
C ILE A 353 15.79 -3.09 -7.98
N VAL A 354 14.83 -3.01 -8.90
CA VAL A 354 13.49 -3.58 -8.67
C VAL A 354 13.56 -5.10 -8.52
N GLY A 355 14.47 -5.73 -9.25
CA GLY A 355 14.72 -7.17 -9.23
C GLY A 355 15.23 -7.71 -7.91
N THR A 356 15.94 -6.92 -7.12
CA THR A 356 16.60 -7.35 -5.89
C THR A 356 16.00 -6.74 -4.62
N MET A 357 15.24 -5.64 -4.71
CA MET A 357 14.84 -4.85 -3.55
C MET A 357 13.34 -4.83 -3.25
N PHE A 358 12.47 -5.07 -4.24
CA PHE A 358 11.01 -4.98 -4.08
C PHE A 358 10.34 -6.34 -4.08
N THR A 359 9.16 -6.42 -3.46
CA THR A 359 8.47 -7.69 -3.21
C THR A 359 7.10 -7.76 -3.89
N HIS A 360 6.55 -8.96 -3.92
CA HIS A 360 5.13 -9.16 -4.14
C HIS A 360 4.44 -9.29 -2.79
N HIS A 361 3.77 -8.23 -2.34
CA HIS A 361 3.32 -8.11 -0.95
C HIS A 361 1.80 -8.32 -0.74
N GLN A 362 1.05 -8.65 -1.80
CA GLN A 362 -0.36 -8.99 -1.74
C GLN A 362 -0.59 -10.30 -0.96
N LYS A 363 -1.56 -10.31 -0.03
CA LYS A 363 -2.04 -11.51 0.65
C LYS A 363 -3.50 -11.76 0.27
N CYS A 364 -3.79 -12.83 -0.48
CA CYS A 364 -5.13 -13.16 -0.91
C CYS A 364 -5.42 -14.66 -0.87
N VAL A 365 -6.65 -15.02 -0.53
CA VAL A 365 -7.22 -16.35 -0.76
C VAL A 365 -8.49 -16.20 -1.59
N ILE A 366 -8.60 -16.89 -2.72
CA ILE A 366 -9.75 -16.82 -3.63
C ILE A 366 -10.29 -18.22 -3.80
N VAL A 367 -11.56 -18.41 -3.47
CA VAL A 367 -12.22 -19.72 -3.47
C VAL A 367 -13.61 -19.62 -4.05
N ASP A 368 -14.11 -20.72 -4.61
CA ASP A 368 -15.54 -20.82 -4.90
C ASP A 368 -16.29 -21.28 -3.63
N THR A 369 -17.35 -20.58 -3.25
CA THR A 369 -18.21 -20.93 -2.11
C THR A 369 -19.67 -21.06 -2.53
N GLN A 370 -20.52 -21.58 -1.63
CA GLN A 370 -21.94 -21.73 -1.85
C GLN A 370 -22.64 -20.36 -2.06
N ALA A 371 -23.47 -20.27 -3.09
CA ALA A 371 -24.39 -19.16 -3.34
C ALA A 371 -25.86 -19.60 -3.14
N GLU A 372 -26.82 -18.77 -3.52
CA GLU A 372 -28.25 -19.12 -3.43
C GLU A 372 -28.58 -20.36 -4.29
N GLY A 373 -29.37 -21.29 -3.76
CA GLY A 373 -29.76 -22.51 -4.46
C GLY A 373 -28.59 -23.47 -4.70
N ASN A 374 -28.45 -23.97 -5.93
CA ASN A 374 -27.36 -24.89 -6.33
C ASN A 374 -26.18 -24.16 -6.98
N PHE A 375 -26.16 -22.84 -6.94
CA PHE A 375 -25.11 -22.05 -7.55
C PHE A 375 -23.91 -21.87 -6.60
N ARG A 376 -22.76 -21.59 -7.18
CA ARG A 376 -21.55 -21.19 -6.47
C ARG A 376 -21.14 -19.79 -6.89
N LYS A 377 -20.42 -19.10 -6.02
CA LYS A 377 -19.89 -17.75 -6.23
C LYS A 377 -18.42 -17.71 -5.91
N ILE A 378 -17.74 -16.66 -6.36
CA ILE A 378 -16.37 -16.38 -5.92
C ILE A 378 -16.39 -15.60 -4.60
N THR A 379 -15.59 -16.06 -3.65
CA THR A 379 -15.29 -15.38 -2.40
C THR A 379 -13.80 -15.07 -2.35
N ALA A 380 -13.45 -13.86 -1.95
CA ALA A 380 -12.07 -13.44 -1.79
C ALA A 380 -11.79 -13.02 -0.35
N PHE A 381 -10.62 -13.37 0.14
CA PHE A 381 -10.05 -12.88 1.40
C PHE A 381 -8.82 -12.04 1.04
N LEU A 382 -8.67 -10.86 1.65
CA LEU A 382 -7.47 -10.04 1.54
C LEU A 382 -7.27 -9.17 2.78
N GLY A 383 -6.01 -8.80 3.05
CA GLY A 383 -5.63 -7.99 4.21
C GLY A 383 -4.13 -8.01 4.46
N GLY A 384 -3.73 -7.87 5.73
CA GLY A 384 -2.33 -7.91 6.17
C GLY A 384 -1.82 -9.32 6.52
N LEU A 385 -2.71 -10.25 6.89
CA LEU A 385 -2.32 -11.62 7.25
C LEU A 385 -1.88 -12.47 6.05
N ASP A 386 -0.60 -12.85 6.02
CA ASP A 386 -0.10 -13.97 5.22
C ASP A 386 -0.50 -15.31 5.89
N LEU A 387 -0.60 -16.39 5.10
CA LEU A 387 -0.78 -17.74 5.63
C LEU A 387 0.59 -18.34 5.99
N CYS A 388 1.26 -17.74 6.98
CA CYS A 388 2.55 -18.19 7.48
C CYS A 388 2.68 -18.11 9.02
N ASP A 389 3.82 -18.55 9.52
CA ASP A 389 4.20 -18.57 10.93
C ASP A 389 4.16 -17.18 11.59
N GLY A 390 3.85 -17.15 12.88
CA GLY A 390 3.74 -15.95 13.71
C GLY A 390 2.45 -15.14 13.54
N ARG A 391 1.61 -15.45 12.53
CA ARG A 391 0.42 -14.65 12.19
C ARG A 391 -0.85 -15.09 12.92
N TYR A 392 -0.86 -16.31 13.48
CA TYR A 392 -1.99 -16.73 14.30
C TYR A 392 -1.92 -15.99 15.63
N ASP A 393 -2.95 -15.20 15.93
CA ASP A 393 -3.12 -14.55 17.21
C ASP A 393 -4.61 -14.25 17.44
N THR A 394 -4.89 -13.79 18.66
CA THR A 394 -6.20 -13.40 19.16
C THR A 394 -6.08 -12.06 19.90
N PRO A 395 -7.18 -11.29 20.08
CA PRO A 395 -7.14 -9.98 20.76
C PRO A 395 -6.54 -9.96 22.17
N GLU A 396 -6.41 -11.12 22.82
CA GLU A 396 -5.75 -11.26 24.12
C GLU A 396 -4.21 -11.09 24.04
N HIS A 397 -3.61 -11.33 22.87
CA HIS A 397 -2.19 -11.12 22.56
C HIS A 397 -1.21 -11.63 23.63
N SER A 398 -1.38 -12.87 24.07
CA SER A 398 -0.56 -13.50 25.10
C SER A 398 0.94 -13.48 24.75
N LEU A 399 1.80 -13.17 25.73
CA LEU A 399 3.26 -13.22 25.62
C LEU A 399 3.83 -14.58 26.03
N PHE A 400 3.25 -15.16 27.08
CA PHE A 400 3.82 -16.30 27.80
C PHE A 400 2.84 -17.47 27.97
N ARG A 401 1.53 -17.25 27.84
CA ARG A 401 0.52 -18.30 27.94
C ARG A 401 0.37 -19.04 26.62
N ASP A 402 0.07 -20.32 26.72
CA ASP A 402 -0.21 -21.24 25.60
C ASP A 402 0.97 -21.45 24.62
N LEU A 403 2.20 -21.14 25.05
CA LEU A 403 3.42 -21.35 24.24
C LEU A 403 3.68 -22.82 23.89
N ASP A 404 3.26 -23.72 24.77
CA ASP A 404 3.37 -25.18 24.67
C ASP A 404 2.09 -25.85 24.11
N THR A 405 1.08 -25.06 23.74
CA THR A 405 -0.19 -25.56 23.18
C THR A 405 -0.53 -24.84 21.87
N VAL A 406 -1.22 -23.69 21.93
CA VAL A 406 -1.70 -22.95 20.75
C VAL A 406 -0.55 -22.44 19.88
N PHE A 407 0.56 -22.05 20.49
CA PHE A 407 1.75 -21.54 19.78
C PHE A 407 2.88 -22.59 19.70
N GLU A 408 2.59 -23.85 20.01
CA GLU A 408 3.57 -24.92 19.90
C GLU A 408 4.06 -25.01 18.43
N ASN A 409 5.38 -24.91 18.22
CA ASN A 409 6.02 -24.86 16.90
C ASN A 409 5.71 -23.60 16.06
N ASP A 410 5.16 -22.54 16.66
CA ASP A 410 4.87 -21.26 16.00
C ASP A 410 5.16 -20.07 16.93
N ILE A 411 6.30 -20.12 17.62
CA ILE A 411 6.80 -19.02 18.45
C ILE A 411 7.62 -18.08 17.59
N HIS A 412 7.02 -16.95 17.21
CA HIS A 412 7.66 -15.90 16.43
C HIS A 412 8.25 -14.82 17.34
N GLN A 413 9.54 -14.53 17.20
CA GLN A 413 10.24 -13.49 17.96
C GLN A 413 11.52 -13.03 17.24
N PRO A 414 11.41 -12.09 16.29
CA PRO A 414 12.53 -11.65 15.45
C PRO A 414 13.37 -10.51 16.05
N THR A 415 12.94 -9.90 17.16
CA THR A 415 13.72 -8.84 17.84
C THR A 415 14.92 -9.40 18.61
N PHE A 416 14.81 -10.63 19.12
CA PHE A 416 15.89 -11.29 19.84
C PHE A 416 16.62 -12.33 18.98
N PRO A 417 17.85 -12.74 19.36
CA PRO A 417 18.56 -13.80 18.66
C PRO A 417 17.74 -15.09 18.56
N GLN A 418 17.98 -15.84 17.48
CA GLN A 418 17.31 -17.11 17.20
C GLN A 418 17.42 -18.08 18.39
N GLY A 419 16.30 -18.73 18.72
CA GLY A 419 16.18 -19.64 19.86
C GLY A 419 15.53 -19.03 21.10
N THR A 420 15.28 -17.72 21.11
CA THR A 420 14.49 -17.06 22.16
C THR A 420 13.03 -17.52 22.07
N LYS A 421 12.53 -18.22 23.10
CA LYS A 421 11.15 -18.76 23.13
C LYS A 421 10.14 -17.86 23.83
N ALA A 422 10.60 -16.88 24.61
CA ALA A 422 9.75 -16.00 25.39
C ALA A 422 10.39 -14.61 25.64
N PRO A 423 9.59 -13.53 25.67
CA PRO A 423 8.20 -13.48 25.19
C PRO A 423 8.14 -13.77 23.69
N ARG A 424 7.05 -14.40 23.22
CA ARG A 424 6.74 -14.34 21.78
C ARG A 424 6.39 -12.89 21.41
N GLU A 425 6.44 -12.55 20.14
CA GLU A 425 5.91 -11.29 19.62
C GLU A 425 4.43 -11.49 19.22
N PRO A 426 3.46 -10.89 19.93
CA PRO A 426 2.07 -10.90 19.49
C PRO A 426 1.86 -10.16 18.18
N TRP A 427 0.84 -10.55 17.42
CA TRP A 427 0.60 -10.12 16.05
C TRP A 427 -0.81 -9.55 15.90
N HIS A 428 -0.92 -8.23 15.94
CA HIS A 428 -2.16 -7.50 15.68
C HIS A 428 -2.29 -7.16 14.20
N ASP A 429 -3.38 -7.60 13.56
CA ASP A 429 -3.57 -7.42 12.12
C ASP A 429 -5.04 -7.35 11.69
N LEU A 430 -5.27 -6.92 10.44
CA LEU A 430 -6.59 -6.74 9.86
C LEU A 430 -6.73 -7.54 8.57
N HIS A 431 -7.89 -8.17 8.39
CA HIS A 431 -8.23 -8.89 7.17
C HIS A 431 -9.71 -8.73 6.82
N CYS A 432 -10.11 -9.07 5.61
CA CYS A 432 -11.51 -9.09 5.24
C CYS A 432 -11.86 -10.26 4.34
N ARG A 433 -13.15 -10.59 4.34
CA ARG A 433 -13.80 -11.44 3.35
C ARG A 433 -14.73 -10.58 2.50
N ILE A 434 -14.72 -10.82 1.20
CA ILE A 434 -15.51 -10.14 0.19
C ILE A 434 -16.30 -11.18 -0.59
N ASP A 435 -17.62 -11.03 -0.59
CA ASP A 435 -18.54 -11.76 -1.46
C ASP A 435 -19.24 -10.74 -2.39
N GLY A 436 -19.60 -11.18 -3.60
CA GLY A 436 -20.27 -10.34 -4.61
C GLY A 436 -19.33 -9.85 -5.71
N PRO A 437 -19.72 -8.84 -6.51
CA PRO A 437 -18.99 -8.51 -7.73
C PRO A 437 -17.53 -8.08 -7.49
N ALA A 438 -17.21 -7.46 -6.35
CA ALA A 438 -15.84 -7.08 -5.99
C ALA A 438 -14.88 -8.28 -5.83
N ALA A 439 -15.37 -9.46 -5.47
CA ALA A 439 -14.54 -10.66 -5.38
C ALA A 439 -13.96 -11.07 -6.76
N TYR A 440 -14.68 -10.77 -7.84
CA TYR A 440 -14.22 -11.04 -9.20
C TYR A 440 -13.11 -10.09 -9.63
N ASP A 441 -13.07 -8.85 -9.13
CA ASP A 441 -11.94 -7.93 -9.38
C ASP A 441 -10.65 -8.45 -8.73
N VAL A 442 -10.74 -9.08 -7.55
CA VAL A 442 -9.61 -9.78 -6.91
C VAL A 442 -9.16 -10.98 -7.76
N LEU A 443 -10.10 -11.72 -8.34
CA LEU A 443 -9.82 -12.80 -9.29
C LEU A 443 -9.17 -12.29 -10.59
N ILE A 444 -9.61 -11.15 -11.13
CA ILE A 444 -8.97 -10.51 -12.30
C ILE A 444 -7.52 -10.17 -11.96
N ASN A 445 -7.28 -9.57 -10.79
CA ASN A 445 -5.92 -9.28 -10.33
C ASN A 445 -5.05 -10.55 -10.27
N PHE A 446 -5.56 -11.65 -9.69
CA PHE A 446 -4.85 -12.93 -9.69
C PHE A 446 -4.56 -13.41 -11.11
N ALA A 447 -5.57 -13.41 -12.00
CA ALA A 447 -5.44 -13.87 -13.37
C ALA A 447 -4.38 -13.09 -14.16
N GLN A 448 -4.38 -11.76 -14.02
CA GLN A 448 -3.39 -10.87 -14.64
C GLN A 448 -1.97 -11.19 -14.18
N ARG A 449 -1.77 -11.44 -12.88
CA ARG A 449 -0.47 -11.78 -12.29
C ARG A 449 -0.02 -13.19 -12.64
N TRP A 450 -0.92 -14.17 -12.58
CA TRP A 450 -0.64 -15.57 -12.92
C TRP A 450 -0.10 -15.69 -14.35
N LYS A 451 -0.82 -15.11 -15.32
CA LYS A 451 -0.39 -15.08 -16.73
C LYS A 451 0.96 -14.39 -16.94
N ARG A 452 1.29 -13.42 -16.09
CA ARG A 452 2.59 -12.76 -16.12
C ARG A 452 3.70 -13.67 -15.61
N ALA A 453 3.48 -14.32 -14.47
CA ALA A 453 4.45 -15.19 -13.82
C ALA A 453 4.72 -16.47 -14.64
N THR A 454 3.70 -17.03 -15.32
CA THR A 454 3.84 -18.28 -16.09
C THR A 454 4.25 -18.09 -17.56
N ARG A 455 4.52 -16.85 -18.02
CA ARG A 455 4.80 -16.54 -19.43
C ARG A 455 5.86 -17.42 -20.09
N TRP A 456 6.95 -17.74 -19.37
CA TRP A 456 8.07 -18.51 -19.92
C TRP A 456 7.73 -19.99 -20.09
N ARG A 457 6.85 -20.51 -19.24
CA ARG A 457 6.30 -21.85 -19.37
C ARG A 457 5.47 -21.97 -20.66
N GLN A 458 4.70 -20.93 -20.99
CA GLN A 458 3.95 -20.85 -22.25
C GLN A 458 4.89 -20.81 -23.48
N PHE A 459 5.97 -20.03 -23.42
CA PHE A 459 6.99 -20.05 -24.49
C PHE A 459 7.62 -21.44 -24.68
N ALA A 460 7.92 -22.15 -23.59
CA ALA A 460 8.46 -23.51 -23.66
C ALA A 460 7.45 -24.53 -24.21
N PHE A 461 6.13 -24.34 -23.99
CA PHE A 461 5.08 -25.14 -24.62
C PHE A 461 4.98 -24.88 -26.13
N LEU A 462 5.03 -23.62 -26.54
CA LEU A 462 5.00 -23.22 -27.96
C LEU A 462 6.21 -23.78 -28.73
N GLN A 463 7.40 -23.78 -28.13
CA GLN A 463 8.59 -24.42 -28.72
C GLN A 463 8.46 -25.94 -28.88
N LYS A 464 7.58 -26.59 -28.09
CA LYS A 464 7.29 -28.03 -28.16
C LYS A 464 6.08 -28.36 -29.04
N GLY A 465 5.60 -27.41 -29.86
CA GLY A 465 4.46 -27.60 -30.75
C GLY A 465 3.10 -27.69 -30.02
N ARG A 466 3.04 -27.32 -28.74
CA ARG A 466 1.79 -27.23 -27.96
C ARG A 466 1.23 -25.81 -28.05
N SER A 467 -0.09 -25.68 -28.13
CA SER A 467 -0.76 -24.40 -28.35
C SER A 467 -0.84 -23.57 -27.05
N GLU A 468 -1.07 -22.25 -27.17
CA GLU A 468 -1.36 -21.39 -26.01
C GLU A 468 -2.65 -21.83 -25.26
N TRP A 469 -3.52 -22.56 -25.94
CA TRP A 469 -4.74 -23.17 -25.37
C TRP A 469 -4.46 -24.36 -24.46
N ASP A 470 -3.22 -24.87 -24.42
CA ASP A 470 -2.83 -26.00 -23.57
C ASP A 470 -2.43 -25.58 -22.14
N ASP A 471 -2.34 -24.28 -21.83
CA ASP A 471 -2.14 -23.77 -20.45
C ASP A 471 -3.48 -23.65 -19.70
N ASP A 472 -4.13 -24.79 -19.45
CA ASP A 472 -5.39 -24.91 -18.69
C ASP A 472 -5.17 -24.86 -17.16
N ALA A 473 -4.26 -23.99 -16.72
CA ALA A 473 -3.99 -23.84 -15.29
C ALA A 473 -5.14 -23.16 -14.56
N MET A 474 -5.70 -22.10 -15.15
CA MET A 474 -6.80 -21.34 -14.57
C MET A 474 -8.14 -21.83 -15.11
N ILE A 475 -9.07 -22.09 -14.19
CA ILE A 475 -10.45 -22.44 -14.55
C ILE A 475 -11.12 -21.27 -15.27
N ARG A 476 -11.77 -21.58 -16.39
CA ARG A 476 -12.69 -20.71 -17.12
C ARG A 476 -14.06 -20.72 -16.44
N ILE A 477 -14.19 -19.93 -15.37
CA ILE A 477 -15.43 -19.89 -14.57
C ILE A 477 -16.65 -19.47 -15.41
N ASP A 478 -16.42 -18.67 -16.46
CA ASP A 478 -17.42 -18.25 -17.45
C ASP A 478 -18.07 -19.43 -18.22
N ARG A 479 -17.41 -20.59 -18.24
CA ARG A 479 -17.90 -21.80 -18.92
C ARG A 479 -18.63 -22.76 -17.99
N ILE A 480 -18.69 -22.47 -16.68
CA ILE A 480 -19.33 -23.33 -15.69
C ILE A 480 -20.68 -22.70 -15.32
N SER A 481 -21.75 -23.23 -15.89
CA SER A 481 -23.10 -22.65 -15.79
C SER A 481 -23.65 -22.49 -14.37
N TRP A 482 -23.15 -23.27 -13.40
CA TRP A 482 -23.56 -23.19 -11.99
C TRP A 482 -22.61 -22.35 -11.13
N ILE A 483 -21.58 -21.71 -11.70
CA ILE A 483 -20.80 -20.67 -11.03
C ILE A 483 -21.31 -19.32 -11.54
N MET A 484 -21.91 -18.53 -10.64
CA MET A 484 -22.26 -17.15 -10.93
C MET A 484 -21.01 -16.42 -11.41
N SER A 485 -21.05 -15.84 -12.60
CA SER A 485 -19.88 -15.21 -13.22
C SER A 485 -20.32 -13.96 -13.97
N PRO A 486 -19.52 -12.87 -13.93
CA PRO A 486 -19.84 -11.68 -14.69
C PRO A 486 -19.75 -11.92 -16.19
N ALA A 487 -20.56 -11.21 -16.98
CA ALA A 487 -20.42 -11.19 -18.43
C ALA A 487 -19.08 -10.53 -18.83
N ASP A 488 -18.54 -10.94 -19.98
CA ASP A 488 -17.35 -10.33 -20.59
C ASP A 488 -16.06 -10.35 -19.73
N PHE A 489 -15.94 -11.29 -18.79
CA PHE A 489 -14.69 -11.55 -18.08
C PHE A 489 -13.60 -12.09 -19.03
N ALA A 490 -12.62 -11.26 -19.38
CA ALA A 490 -11.51 -11.69 -20.24
C ALA A 490 -10.19 -10.96 -19.94
N VAL A 491 -9.19 -11.72 -19.52
CA VAL A 491 -7.78 -11.26 -19.49
C VAL A 491 -7.09 -11.74 -20.75
N THR A 492 -6.75 -10.83 -21.67
CA THR A 492 -6.00 -11.18 -22.90
C THR A 492 -4.51 -10.82 -22.75
N LYS A 493 -3.72 -11.10 -23.78
CA LYS A 493 -2.30 -10.73 -23.81
C LYS A 493 -2.08 -9.21 -23.78
N HIS A 494 -3.00 -8.44 -24.36
CA HIS A 494 -2.82 -7.01 -24.65
C HIS A 494 -3.78 -6.09 -23.89
N ASP A 495 -4.89 -6.63 -23.38
CA ASP A 495 -5.90 -5.87 -22.65
C ASP A 495 -6.69 -6.77 -21.68
N THR A 496 -7.36 -6.15 -20.72
CA THR A 496 -8.29 -6.81 -19.81
C THR A 496 -9.65 -6.16 -19.91
N SER A 497 -10.67 -6.94 -20.23
CA SER A 497 -12.04 -6.50 -20.12
C SER A 497 -12.42 -6.49 -18.63
N ILE A 498 -12.72 -5.31 -18.10
CA ILE A 498 -13.26 -5.13 -16.76
C ILE A 498 -14.78 -5.20 -16.87
N PRO A 499 -15.44 -6.20 -16.26
CA PRO A 499 -16.88 -6.34 -16.33
C PRO A 499 -17.60 -5.12 -15.76
N LYS A 500 -18.82 -4.86 -16.22
CA LYS A 500 -19.71 -3.86 -15.63
C LYS A 500 -20.22 -4.34 -14.27
N ASP A 501 -20.81 -3.43 -13.50
CA ASP A 501 -21.49 -3.81 -12.25
C ASP A 501 -22.81 -4.51 -12.60
N GLU A 502 -22.94 -5.78 -12.21
CA GLU A 502 -24.05 -6.67 -12.58
C GLU A 502 -24.89 -7.02 -11.34
N PRO A 503 -26.15 -6.58 -11.28
CA PRO A 503 -27.06 -6.86 -10.15
C PRO A 503 -27.28 -8.34 -9.87
N GLU A 504 -27.12 -9.21 -10.87
CA GLU A 504 -27.25 -10.66 -10.75
C GLU A 504 -26.21 -11.26 -9.80
N LEU A 505 -25.08 -10.59 -9.60
CA LEU A 505 -24.00 -11.04 -8.71
C LEU A 505 -24.14 -10.49 -7.27
N TYR A 506 -25.20 -9.73 -6.97
CA TYR A 506 -25.40 -9.15 -5.64
C TYR A 506 -25.70 -10.24 -4.61
N VAL A 507 -25.05 -10.16 -3.45
CA VAL A 507 -25.11 -11.19 -2.41
C VAL A 507 -26.48 -11.23 -1.72
N ASN A 508 -27.07 -10.08 -1.44
CA ASN A 508 -28.38 -9.96 -0.84
C ASN A 508 -29.24 -8.97 -1.63
N LYS A 509 -30.52 -9.29 -1.84
CA LYS A 509 -31.50 -8.40 -2.48
C LYS A 509 -31.99 -7.30 -1.52
N ASP A 510 -31.90 -7.53 -0.21
CA ASP A 510 -32.18 -6.49 0.79
C ASP A 510 -31.04 -5.46 0.81
N GLN A 511 -31.34 -4.29 0.25
CA GLN A 511 -30.39 -3.19 0.11
C GLN A 511 -29.87 -2.67 1.46
N SER A 512 -30.63 -2.83 2.55
CA SER A 512 -30.25 -2.33 3.88
C SER A 512 -29.01 -3.05 4.43
N THR A 513 -28.81 -4.30 4.03
CA THR A 513 -27.70 -5.17 4.44
C THR A 513 -26.48 -5.10 3.52
N GLN A 514 -26.63 -4.49 2.34
CA GLN A 514 -25.61 -4.50 1.30
C GLN A 514 -24.39 -3.66 1.64
N TRP A 515 -23.27 -4.04 1.03
CA TRP A 515 -22.06 -3.24 0.96
C TRP A 515 -21.82 -2.77 -0.47
N HIS A 516 -21.19 -1.60 -0.59
CA HIS A 516 -20.49 -1.20 -1.79
C HIS A 516 -19.00 -1.34 -1.53
N ALA A 517 -18.29 -2.04 -2.41
CA ALA A 517 -16.87 -2.34 -2.25
C ALA A 517 -16.09 -2.07 -3.54
N GLN A 518 -14.85 -1.61 -3.41
CA GLN A 518 -13.98 -1.25 -4.52
C GLN A 518 -12.59 -1.79 -4.26
N ILE A 519 -11.97 -2.40 -5.28
CA ILE A 519 -10.63 -2.95 -5.18
C ILE A 519 -9.61 -1.92 -5.68
N PHE A 520 -8.54 -1.74 -4.92
CA PHE A 520 -7.43 -0.85 -5.22
C PHE A 520 -6.12 -1.63 -5.24
N ARG A 521 -5.15 -1.14 -6.01
CA ARG A 521 -3.82 -1.75 -6.11
C ARG A 521 -2.71 -0.72 -6.20
N SER A 522 -1.53 -1.19 -5.81
CA SER A 522 -0.25 -0.66 -6.23
C SER A 522 0.40 -1.74 -7.08
N ILE A 523 0.42 -1.57 -8.40
CA ILE A 523 0.99 -2.59 -9.30
C ILE A 523 1.37 -1.98 -10.64
N ASP A 524 2.34 -2.57 -11.33
CA ASP A 524 2.77 -2.11 -12.65
C ASP A 524 2.74 -3.20 -13.73
N SER A 525 2.83 -2.75 -14.98
CA SER A 525 2.91 -3.60 -16.18
C SER A 525 4.07 -4.61 -16.19
N GLY A 526 5.03 -4.51 -15.27
CA GLY A 526 6.07 -5.51 -15.04
C GLY A 526 5.56 -6.75 -14.30
N SER A 527 4.48 -6.60 -13.53
CA SER A 527 3.88 -7.64 -12.67
C SER A 527 2.53 -8.16 -13.14
N VAL A 528 1.94 -7.58 -14.19
CA VAL A 528 0.68 -8.05 -14.79
C VAL A 528 0.76 -8.26 -16.30
N LYS A 529 -0.14 -9.11 -16.80
CA LYS A 529 -0.55 -9.15 -18.20
C LYS A 529 -1.90 -8.45 -18.36
N GLY A 530 -2.16 -7.91 -19.55
CA GLY A 530 -3.45 -7.28 -19.87
C GLY A 530 -3.55 -5.79 -19.52
N PHE A 531 -2.46 -5.11 -19.19
CA PHE A 531 -2.41 -3.64 -19.24
C PHE A 531 -2.20 -3.17 -20.69
N PRO A 532 -2.88 -2.09 -21.12
CA PRO A 532 -2.78 -1.58 -22.47
C PRO A 532 -1.37 -1.05 -22.75
N ALA A 533 -0.90 -1.26 -23.99
CA ALA A 533 0.42 -0.80 -24.40
C ALA A 533 0.45 0.68 -24.77
N ARG A 534 -0.68 1.24 -25.23
CA ARG A 534 -0.80 2.64 -25.64
C ARG A 534 -1.22 3.51 -24.45
N THR A 535 -0.63 4.70 -24.34
CA THR A 535 -0.84 5.61 -23.21
C THR A 535 -2.28 6.14 -23.15
N ASP A 536 -2.88 6.46 -24.31
CA ASP A 536 -4.26 6.94 -24.39
C ASP A 536 -5.29 5.91 -23.89
N LEU A 537 -5.01 4.62 -24.05
CA LEU A 537 -5.85 3.55 -23.52
C LEU A 537 -5.59 3.32 -22.03
N ALA A 538 -4.34 3.41 -21.58
CA ALA A 538 -3.99 3.32 -20.17
C ALA A 538 -4.63 4.44 -19.33
N GLU A 539 -4.58 5.68 -19.83
CA GLU A 539 -5.21 6.84 -19.20
C GLU A 539 -6.74 6.69 -19.11
N LYS A 540 -7.39 6.14 -20.14
CA LYS A 540 -8.82 5.81 -20.10
C LYS A 540 -9.19 4.76 -19.04
N GLN A 541 -8.23 3.93 -18.65
CA GLN A 541 -8.37 2.96 -17.56
C GLN A 541 -7.83 3.53 -16.22
N ASN A 542 -7.60 4.85 -16.13
CA ASN A 542 -7.06 5.55 -14.97
C ASN A 542 -5.67 5.05 -14.50
N LEU A 543 -4.86 4.54 -15.44
CA LEU A 543 -3.49 4.11 -15.18
C LEU A 543 -2.51 5.24 -15.48
N VAL A 544 -1.47 5.36 -14.65
CA VAL A 544 -0.41 6.35 -14.82
C VAL A 544 0.67 5.80 -15.75
N CYS A 545 1.03 6.55 -16.80
CA CYS A 545 2.11 6.20 -17.71
C CYS A 545 3.36 7.03 -17.39
N GLY A 546 4.48 6.38 -17.07
CA GLY A 546 5.75 7.08 -16.82
C GLY A 546 6.97 6.21 -17.11
N LYS A 547 7.99 6.75 -17.79
CA LYS A 547 9.24 6.02 -18.12
C LYS A 547 8.98 4.69 -18.86
N ASN A 548 7.99 4.65 -19.76
CA ASN A 548 7.50 3.44 -20.46
C ASN A 548 6.89 2.35 -19.55
N LEU A 549 6.56 2.68 -18.30
CA LEU A 549 5.88 1.81 -17.36
C LEU A 549 4.43 2.29 -17.18
N VAL A 550 3.47 1.37 -17.29
CA VAL A 550 2.08 1.61 -16.90
C VAL A 550 1.93 1.17 -15.45
N VAL A 551 1.39 2.05 -14.60
CA VAL A 551 1.30 1.88 -13.15
C VAL A 551 -0.12 2.15 -12.68
N ASP A 552 -0.64 1.26 -11.87
CA ASP A 552 -1.85 1.44 -11.06
C ASP A 552 -1.41 1.94 -9.67
N LYS A 553 -1.86 3.15 -9.30
CA LYS A 553 -1.65 3.78 -7.98
C LYS A 553 -2.97 4.05 -7.27
N SER A 554 -3.97 3.19 -7.51
CA SER A 554 -5.31 3.40 -6.97
C SER A 554 -5.38 3.32 -5.45
N ILE A 555 -4.44 2.66 -4.77
CA ILE A 555 -4.35 2.68 -3.30
C ILE A 555 -4.05 4.08 -2.78
N GLU A 556 -2.98 4.72 -3.25
CA GLU A 556 -2.64 6.09 -2.85
C GLU A 556 -3.81 7.04 -3.16
N THR A 557 -4.43 6.88 -4.33
CA THR A 557 -5.61 7.66 -4.73
C THR A 557 -6.79 7.49 -3.77
N ALA A 558 -7.06 6.26 -3.32
CA ALA A 558 -8.12 5.94 -2.39
C ALA A 558 -7.87 6.55 -1.00
N TYR A 559 -6.64 6.46 -0.49
CA TYR A 559 -6.26 7.10 0.76
C TYR A 559 -6.44 8.63 0.69
N ILE A 560 -5.91 9.29 -0.36
CA ILE A 560 -6.05 10.75 -0.54
C ILE A 560 -7.52 11.16 -0.56
N GLN A 561 -8.37 10.50 -1.37
CA GLN A 561 -9.77 10.86 -1.47
C GLN A 561 -10.55 10.58 -0.19
N ALA A 562 -10.23 9.50 0.53
CA ALA A 562 -10.86 9.19 1.82
C ALA A 562 -10.50 10.23 2.88
N ILE A 563 -9.21 10.60 3.00
CA ILE A 563 -8.74 11.64 3.92
C ILE A 563 -9.40 12.97 3.59
N ARG A 564 -9.39 13.40 2.32
CA ARG A 564 -10.02 14.66 1.90
C ARG A 564 -11.52 14.68 2.14
N SER A 565 -12.20 13.54 2.05
CA SER A 565 -13.64 13.43 2.28
C SER A 565 -14.04 13.33 3.76
N ALA A 566 -13.08 13.09 4.66
CA ALA A 566 -13.33 12.95 6.09
C ALA A 566 -13.91 14.21 6.72
N GLN A 567 -14.91 14.02 7.59
CA GLN A 567 -15.70 15.08 8.22
C GLN A 567 -15.55 15.13 9.74
N LYS A 568 -15.36 13.99 10.40
CA LYS A 568 -15.37 13.84 11.86
C LYS A 568 -14.05 13.30 12.38
N PHE A 569 -13.63 12.13 11.95
CA PHE A 569 -12.39 11.55 12.45
C PHE A 569 -11.79 10.53 11.47
N ILE A 570 -10.50 10.25 11.69
CA ILE A 570 -9.77 9.21 10.98
C ILE A 570 -9.09 8.32 12.02
N TYR A 571 -9.26 7.00 11.89
CA TYR A 571 -8.56 6.00 12.70
C TYR A 571 -7.72 5.11 11.78
N ILE A 572 -6.41 5.05 12.01
CA ILE A 572 -5.45 4.32 11.18
C ILE A 572 -4.71 3.33 12.06
N GLU A 573 -4.57 2.10 11.58
CA GLU A 573 -3.62 1.12 12.11
C GLU A 573 -2.70 0.72 10.96
N ASN A 574 -1.38 0.97 11.12
CA ASN A 574 -0.43 0.70 10.06
C ASN A 574 0.94 0.28 10.57
N GLN A 575 1.55 -0.72 9.94
CA GLN A 575 2.92 -1.17 10.25
C GLN A 575 3.98 -0.06 10.06
N TYR A 576 3.79 0.80 9.06
CA TYR A 576 4.68 1.94 8.82
C TYR A 576 3.88 3.23 8.70
N PHE A 577 4.46 4.31 9.22
CA PHE A 577 3.91 5.64 9.01
C PHE A 577 5.04 6.63 8.71
N LEU A 578 5.40 6.73 7.43
CA LEU A 578 6.38 7.68 6.93
C LEU A 578 6.01 8.13 5.52
N GLY A 579 6.33 9.38 5.16
CA GLY A 579 5.99 9.90 3.83
C GLY A 579 5.98 11.42 3.73
N SER A 580 5.62 11.93 2.56
CA SER A 580 5.62 13.37 2.23
C SER A 580 6.97 14.04 2.49
N SER A 581 8.06 13.36 2.13
CA SER A 581 9.45 13.73 2.44
C SER A 581 9.88 15.08 1.88
N TYR A 582 9.18 15.59 0.87
CA TYR A 582 9.37 16.94 0.34
C TYR A 582 9.18 18.03 1.40
N ALA A 583 8.46 17.74 2.48
CA ALA A 583 8.18 18.66 3.58
C ALA A 583 8.85 18.27 4.91
N TRP A 584 9.72 17.26 4.94
CA TRP A 584 10.45 16.90 6.16
C TRP A 584 11.37 18.04 6.66
N PRO A 585 11.52 18.20 7.99
CA PRO A 585 12.20 19.35 8.56
C PRO A 585 13.73 19.27 8.42
N LYS A 586 14.35 18.09 8.58
CA LYS A 586 15.82 17.95 8.62
C LYS A 586 16.41 17.29 7.38
N TYR A 587 15.64 16.52 6.62
CA TYR A 587 16.11 15.79 5.44
C TYR A 587 15.23 16.07 4.23
N LYS A 588 15.76 16.77 3.23
CA LYS A 588 15.05 17.14 2.02
C LYS A 588 15.64 16.38 0.84
N SER A 589 15.03 15.25 0.50
CA SER A 589 15.40 14.43 -0.65
C SER A 589 14.21 14.29 -1.58
N ALA A 590 14.47 14.50 -2.88
CA ALA A 590 13.48 14.41 -3.93
C ALA A 590 13.07 12.96 -4.27
N ASP A 591 13.88 11.98 -3.84
CA ASP A 591 13.73 10.57 -4.20
C ASP A 591 13.38 9.68 -2.99
N ALA A 592 13.13 10.27 -1.81
CA ALA A 592 12.85 9.52 -0.57
C ALA A 592 11.41 8.95 -0.55
N ALA A 593 10.41 9.74 -0.15
CA ALA A 593 9.03 9.29 0.02
C ALA A 593 8.02 10.39 -0.35
N ASP A 594 7.67 10.51 -1.63
CA ASP A 594 6.87 11.62 -2.14
C ASP A 594 5.34 11.42 -2.08
N HIS A 595 4.85 10.27 -1.60
CA HIS A 595 3.41 10.06 -1.44
C HIS A 595 2.77 11.04 -0.44
N LEU A 596 1.48 11.35 -0.63
CA LEU A 596 0.85 12.51 0.01
C LEU A 596 0.17 12.24 1.36
N ILE A 597 0.05 10.98 1.78
CA ILE A 597 -0.82 10.56 2.89
C ILE A 597 -0.57 11.37 4.19
N PRO A 598 0.66 11.47 4.73
CA PRO A 598 0.90 12.24 5.95
C PRO A 598 0.56 13.72 5.83
N MET A 599 0.88 14.35 4.70
CA MET A 599 0.57 15.76 4.47
C MET A 599 -0.93 16.01 4.29
N GLU A 600 -1.66 15.12 3.59
CA GLU A 600 -3.12 15.21 3.45
C GLU A 600 -3.82 15.12 4.81
N LEU A 601 -3.34 14.28 5.73
CA LEU A 601 -3.85 14.21 7.10
C LEU A 601 -3.61 15.52 7.86
N ALA A 602 -2.38 16.05 7.83
CA ALA A 602 -2.05 17.30 8.51
C ALA A 602 -2.87 18.48 7.95
N LEU A 603 -3.00 18.59 6.62
CA LEU A 603 -3.77 19.65 5.99
C LEU A 603 -5.28 19.49 6.20
N LYS A 604 -5.79 18.26 6.29
CA LYS A 604 -7.18 18.01 6.71
C LYS A 604 -7.42 18.52 8.13
N VAL A 605 -6.55 18.24 9.08
CA VAL A 605 -6.64 18.80 10.44
C VAL A 605 -6.60 20.33 10.41
N VAL A 606 -5.65 20.92 9.69
CA VAL A 606 -5.55 22.38 9.49
C VAL A 606 -6.85 22.98 8.96
N SER A 607 -7.49 22.32 7.99
CA SER A 607 -8.77 22.78 7.46
C SER A 607 -9.90 22.81 8.49
N LYS A 608 -9.94 21.82 9.37
CA LYS A 608 -10.96 21.71 10.43
C LYS A 608 -10.70 22.71 11.56
N ILE A 609 -9.42 22.99 11.86
CA ILE A 609 -9.01 24.09 12.74
C ILE A 609 -9.49 25.44 12.19
N ARG A 610 -9.24 25.72 10.89
CA ARG A 610 -9.73 26.94 10.22
C ARG A 610 -11.25 27.06 10.28
N ALA A 611 -11.95 25.95 10.07
CA ALA A 611 -13.40 25.89 10.13
C ALA A 611 -13.97 25.91 11.57
N ARG A 612 -13.12 25.76 12.60
CA ARG A 612 -13.52 25.57 14.00
C ARG A 612 -14.46 24.38 14.21
N GLU A 613 -14.21 23.31 13.46
CA GLU A 613 -14.95 22.06 13.53
C GLU A 613 -14.14 21.02 14.32
N SER A 614 -14.82 20.29 15.21
CA SER A 614 -14.21 19.16 15.92
C SER A 614 -13.75 18.09 14.93
N PHE A 615 -12.48 17.70 15.01
CA PHE A 615 -11.90 16.67 14.17
C PHE A 615 -10.71 16.01 14.87
N ALA A 616 -10.60 14.69 14.78
CA ALA A 616 -9.50 13.95 15.39
C ALA A 616 -8.91 12.89 14.45
N VAL A 617 -7.60 12.67 14.57
CA VAL A 617 -6.85 11.65 13.86
C VAL A 617 -6.11 10.80 14.89
N TYR A 618 -6.37 9.49 14.83
CA TYR A 618 -5.79 8.49 15.71
C TYR A 618 -4.96 7.52 14.87
N ILE A 619 -3.68 7.35 15.18
CA ILE A 619 -2.76 6.51 14.41
C ILE A 619 -2.09 5.52 15.35
N VAL A 620 -2.27 4.23 15.10
CA VAL A 620 -1.62 3.13 15.80
C VAL A 620 -0.54 2.54 14.91
N VAL A 621 0.70 2.53 15.38
CA VAL A 621 1.89 1.98 14.72
C VAL A 621 2.58 0.99 15.66
N PRO A 622 3.42 0.06 15.17
CA PRO A 622 4.19 -0.78 16.07
C PRO A 622 5.17 0.08 16.88
N MET A 623 5.58 -0.40 18.06
CA MET A 623 6.54 0.35 18.89
C MET A 623 7.85 0.57 18.14
N TRP A 624 8.31 -0.46 17.40
CA TRP A 624 9.34 -0.37 16.37
C TRP A 624 8.98 -1.33 15.22
N PRO A 625 9.48 -1.08 13.99
CA PRO A 625 9.42 -2.07 12.91
C PRO A 625 10.09 -3.39 13.28
N GLU A 626 9.49 -4.53 12.89
CA GLU A 626 9.99 -5.88 13.17
C GLU A 626 11.49 -6.06 12.88
N GLY A 627 12.17 -6.74 13.80
CA GLY A 627 13.62 -6.95 13.80
C GLY A 627 14.30 -6.37 15.05
N ASP A 628 15.64 -6.36 15.06
CA ASP A 628 16.43 -5.76 16.15
C ASP A 628 16.30 -4.21 16.05
N PRO A 629 15.73 -3.53 17.07
CA PRO A 629 15.56 -2.09 17.07
C PRO A 629 16.86 -1.31 17.04
N LYS A 630 18.00 -1.93 17.36
CA LYS A 630 19.34 -1.32 17.26
C LYS A 630 19.93 -1.43 15.85
N SER A 631 19.34 -2.24 14.96
CA SER A 631 19.83 -2.40 13.60
C SER A 631 19.74 -1.08 12.84
N ALA A 632 20.70 -0.85 11.93
CA ALA A 632 20.74 0.38 11.15
C ALA A 632 19.46 0.58 10.31
N THR A 633 18.89 -0.50 9.75
CA THR A 633 17.66 -0.45 8.96
C THR A 633 16.45 0.00 9.80
N VAL A 634 16.26 -0.57 11.00
CA VAL A 634 15.14 -0.19 11.87
C VAL A 634 15.31 1.25 12.36
N GLN A 635 16.53 1.64 12.73
CA GLN A 635 16.85 3.01 13.12
C GLN A 635 16.61 4.03 12.00
N GLU A 636 16.87 3.65 10.75
CA GLU A 636 16.59 4.49 9.57
C GLU A 636 15.09 4.72 9.39
N ILE A 637 14.29 3.66 9.50
CA ILE A 637 12.84 3.73 9.36
C ILE A 637 12.23 4.60 10.48
N LEU A 638 12.68 4.42 11.72
CA LEU A 638 12.27 5.24 12.86
C LEU A 638 12.64 6.72 12.67
N TYR A 639 13.78 6.99 12.02
CA TYR A 639 14.16 8.35 11.67
C TYR A 639 13.19 8.97 10.66
N TRP A 640 12.80 8.25 9.60
CA TRP A 640 11.78 8.72 8.65
C TRP A 640 10.41 8.92 9.28
N GLN A 641 10.00 8.02 10.18
CA GLN A 641 8.77 8.15 10.96
C GLN A 641 8.80 9.43 11.82
N SER A 642 9.91 9.68 12.54
CA SER A 642 10.03 10.87 13.39
C SER A 642 10.06 12.17 12.58
N GLN A 643 10.70 12.19 11.39
CA GLN A 643 10.63 13.32 10.46
C GLN A 643 9.21 13.58 9.95
N THR A 644 8.46 12.52 9.67
CA THR A 644 7.07 12.60 9.21
C THR A 644 6.15 13.14 10.31
N MET A 645 6.27 12.62 11.54
CA MET A 645 5.52 13.11 12.70
C MET A 645 5.84 14.58 12.99
N GLU A 646 7.12 14.97 13.03
CA GLU A 646 7.54 16.35 13.28
C GLU A 646 7.02 17.33 12.22
N MET A 647 7.02 16.92 10.94
CA MET A 647 6.42 17.68 9.86
C MET A 647 4.92 17.92 10.10
N MET A 648 4.14 16.87 10.39
CA MET A 648 2.70 16.98 10.58
C MET A 648 2.35 17.88 11.76
N TYR A 649 3.02 17.68 12.91
CA TYR A 649 2.79 18.50 14.09
C TYR A 649 3.16 19.96 13.86
N LYS A 650 4.28 20.27 13.18
CA LYS A 650 4.63 21.66 12.85
C LYS A 650 3.58 22.35 11.98
N VAL A 651 3.04 21.63 10.98
CA VAL A 651 1.97 22.16 10.11
C VAL A 651 0.73 22.50 10.94
N ILE A 652 0.32 21.62 11.84
CA ILE A 652 -0.83 21.82 12.74
C ILE A 652 -0.57 22.96 13.74
N SER A 653 0.56 22.94 14.44
CA SER A 653 0.95 23.97 15.43
C SER A 653 1.01 25.36 14.82
N LYS A 654 1.54 25.48 13.60
CA LYS A 654 1.56 26.75 12.86
C LYS A 654 0.15 27.30 12.66
N GLU A 655 -0.80 26.43 12.30
CA GLU A 655 -2.18 26.83 12.10
C GLU A 655 -2.86 27.24 13.40
N ILE A 656 -2.72 26.45 14.48
CA ILE A 656 -3.26 26.76 15.82
C ILE A 656 -2.81 28.16 16.26
N LYS A 657 -1.51 28.46 16.12
CA LYS A 657 -0.95 29.78 16.44
C LYS A 657 -1.52 30.89 15.55
N SER A 658 -1.62 30.65 14.24
CA SER A 658 -2.17 31.64 13.30
C SER A 658 -3.63 31.99 13.59
N MET A 659 -4.40 31.00 14.06
CA MET A 659 -5.80 31.15 14.46
C MET A 659 -5.98 31.63 15.91
N GLN A 660 -4.86 31.82 16.64
CA GLN A 660 -4.83 32.27 18.04
C GLN A 660 -5.68 31.40 18.99
N LEU A 661 -5.64 30.09 18.78
CA LEU A 661 -6.35 29.13 19.62
C LEU A 661 -5.46 28.65 20.78
N ASP A 662 -6.04 28.54 21.98
CA ASP A 662 -5.40 27.85 23.11
C ASP A 662 -5.69 26.35 23.01
N ALA A 663 -5.03 25.69 22.04
CA ALA A 663 -5.16 24.26 21.79
C ALA A 663 -3.78 23.60 21.66
N ASN A 664 -3.70 22.30 21.93
CA ASN A 664 -2.51 21.49 21.71
C ASN A 664 -2.65 20.71 20.39
N PRO A 665 -1.57 20.49 19.61
CA PRO A 665 -1.64 19.61 18.44
C PRO A 665 -2.17 18.19 18.74
N LEU A 666 -1.93 17.68 19.95
CA LEU A 666 -2.45 16.39 20.44
C LEU A 666 -3.97 16.40 20.70
N ASP A 667 -4.62 17.56 20.66
CA ASP A 667 -6.09 17.63 20.66
C ASP A 667 -6.68 17.16 19.31
N TYR A 668 -5.84 17.08 18.26
CA TYR A 668 -6.28 16.76 16.90
C TYR A 668 -5.57 15.54 16.29
N LEU A 669 -4.27 15.35 16.53
CA LEU A 669 -3.47 14.28 15.93
C LEU A 669 -2.75 13.50 17.02
N ASN A 670 -2.97 12.19 17.09
CA ASN A 670 -2.40 11.34 18.12
C ASN A 670 -1.79 10.06 17.55
N PHE A 671 -0.59 9.73 18.04
CA PHE A 671 0.12 8.50 17.71
C PHE A 671 0.22 7.58 18.94
N TYR A 672 -0.04 6.31 18.71
CA TYR A 672 -0.05 5.25 19.71
C TYR A 672 0.75 4.04 19.22
N CYS A 673 1.13 3.17 20.15
CA CYS A 673 1.57 1.82 19.87
C CYS A 673 0.84 0.83 20.78
N LEU A 674 0.97 -0.46 20.49
CA LEU A 674 0.38 -1.51 21.31
C LEU A 674 1.45 -2.25 22.11
N GLY A 675 1.07 -2.69 23.31
CA GLY A 675 1.90 -3.50 24.17
C GLY A 675 1.09 -4.20 25.22
N THR A 676 1.71 -5.21 25.80
CA THR A 676 1.07 -6.00 26.84
C THR A 676 2.08 -6.38 27.91
N ARG A 677 1.53 -6.75 29.07
CA ARG A 677 2.28 -7.16 30.24
C ARG A 677 1.50 -8.25 30.94
N GLU A 678 2.13 -9.37 31.23
CA GLU A 678 1.47 -10.55 31.77
C GLU A 678 2.14 -11.01 33.06
N ASP A 679 1.37 -11.08 34.15
CA ASP A 679 1.86 -11.69 35.38
C ASP A 679 2.02 -13.20 35.18
N VAL A 680 3.26 -13.67 35.25
CA VAL A 680 3.57 -15.09 35.24
C VAL A 680 4.19 -15.44 36.58
N LEU A 681 3.51 -16.31 37.33
CA LEU A 681 4.07 -16.91 38.54
C LEU A 681 5.35 -17.69 38.19
N PRO A 682 6.43 -17.59 38.97
CA PRO A 682 7.73 -18.23 38.68
C PRO A 682 7.76 -19.78 38.62
N SER A 683 6.61 -20.46 38.74
CA SER A 683 6.52 -21.91 38.93
C SER A 683 6.38 -22.72 37.64
N SER A 684 5.83 -22.18 36.55
CA SER A 684 5.70 -22.90 35.26
C SER A 684 6.84 -22.63 34.29
N ALA A 685 7.51 -21.47 34.38
CA ALA A 685 8.66 -21.13 33.54
C ALA A 685 10.01 -21.72 34.03
N ARG A 686 10.02 -22.41 35.18
CA ARG A 686 11.21 -23.08 35.76
C ARG A 686 11.32 -24.56 35.38
N GLN A 687 10.79 -24.99 34.23
CA GLN A 687 11.22 -26.28 33.67
C GLN A 687 12.65 -26.11 33.16
N GLU A 688 13.60 -26.53 34.01
CA GLU A 688 15.02 -26.83 33.74
C GLU A 688 15.59 -26.27 32.42
N THR A 689 15.77 -24.96 32.35
CA THR A 689 16.64 -24.38 31.33
C THR A 689 18.08 -24.72 31.71
N SER A 690 18.70 -25.61 30.95
CA SER A 690 20.14 -25.83 30.98
C SER A 690 20.89 -24.48 30.95
N GLU A 691 22.03 -24.37 31.65
CA GLU A 691 22.77 -23.14 32.00
C GLU A 691 23.30 -22.26 30.82
N LYS A 692 22.71 -22.33 29.61
CA LYS A 692 23.18 -21.62 28.41
C LYS A 692 22.14 -20.76 27.67
N GLU A 693 20.87 -20.71 28.08
CA GLU A 693 19.88 -19.87 27.39
C GLU A 693 19.86 -18.44 27.96
N LYS A 694 20.15 -17.44 27.11
CA LYS A 694 20.11 -16.02 27.46
C LYS A 694 18.66 -15.60 27.69
N VAL A 695 18.30 -15.33 28.94
CA VAL A 695 16.99 -14.74 29.30
C VAL A 695 16.93 -13.29 28.82
N SER A 696 15.89 -12.92 28.06
CA SER A 696 15.67 -11.54 27.60
C SER A 696 15.24 -10.64 28.76
N ASP A 697 15.63 -9.36 28.74
CA ASP A 697 15.17 -8.39 29.74
C ASP A 697 13.64 -8.22 29.70
N SER A 698 13.02 -8.41 28.53
CA SER A 698 11.56 -8.43 28.37
C SER A 698 10.88 -9.56 29.14
N LEU A 699 11.53 -10.73 29.30
CA LEU A 699 11.03 -11.79 30.18
C LEU A 699 11.13 -11.37 31.65
N LYS A 700 12.22 -10.71 32.05
CA LYS A 700 12.42 -10.20 33.41
C LYS A 700 11.34 -9.19 33.81
N TYR A 701 10.99 -8.26 32.92
CA TYR A 701 9.96 -7.24 33.19
C TYR A 701 8.54 -7.66 32.74
N GLN A 702 8.40 -8.88 32.22
CA GLN A 702 7.15 -9.50 31.81
C GLN A 702 6.34 -8.72 30.77
N ARG A 703 7.03 -8.03 29.85
CA ARG A 703 6.42 -7.09 28.90
C ARG A 703 7.00 -7.23 27.50
N PHE A 704 6.19 -6.96 26.48
CA PHE A 704 6.66 -6.77 25.11
C PHE A 704 5.63 -5.94 24.31
N MET A 705 6.05 -5.42 23.16
CA MET A 705 5.10 -4.81 22.23
C MET A 705 4.15 -5.86 21.65
N ILE A 706 2.95 -5.42 21.29
CA ILE A 706 2.10 -6.16 20.36
C ILE A 706 2.40 -5.58 18.99
N TYR A 707 2.85 -6.42 18.06
CA TYR A 707 3.28 -5.95 16.76
C TYR A 707 2.08 -5.59 15.89
N VAL A 708 1.95 -4.31 15.57
CA VAL A 708 0.91 -3.79 14.68
C VAL A 708 1.34 -4.04 13.25
N HIS A 709 0.92 -5.17 12.69
CA HIS A 709 1.09 -5.48 11.27
C HIS A 709 -0.11 -5.02 10.43
N ALA A 710 -1.18 -4.52 11.05
CA ALA A 710 -2.33 -3.94 10.37
C ALA A 710 -1.96 -2.99 9.20
N LYS A 711 -2.84 -2.91 8.20
CA LYS A 711 -2.83 -1.86 7.16
C LYS A 711 -4.25 -1.41 6.84
N GLY A 712 -4.84 -0.63 7.74
CA GLY A 712 -6.23 -0.18 7.63
C GLY A 712 -6.45 1.28 8.01
N MET A 713 -7.54 1.84 7.49
CA MET A 713 -8.04 3.18 7.81
C MET A 713 -9.56 3.17 7.86
N ILE A 714 -10.13 3.69 8.94
CA ILE A 714 -11.56 3.93 9.13
C ILE A 714 -11.80 5.43 9.12
N VAL A 715 -12.82 5.86 8.37
CA VAL A 715 -13.21 7.26 8.23
C VAL A 715 -14.67 7.41 8.63
N ASP A 716 -14.90 8.28 9.62
CA ASP A 716 -16.23 8.72 10.07
C ASP A 716 -17.22 7.59 10.44
N ASP A 717 -16.71 6.41 10.82
CA ASP A 717 -17.50 5.19 11.11
C ASP A 717 -18.39 4.71 9.94
N GLU A 718 -18.19 5.21 8.72
CA GLU A 718 -18.98 4.85 7.52
C GLU A 718 -18.16 4.18 6.41
N TYR A 719 -16.85 4.46 6.33
CA TYR A 719 -15.99 3.96 5.26
C TYR A 719 -14.72 3.32 5.84
N VAL A 720 -14.31 2.18 5.29
CA VAL A 720 -13.10 1.46 5.67
C VAL A 720 -12.24 1.17 4.44
N ILE A 721 -10.94 1.38 4.54
CA ILE A 721 -9.92 0.83 3.64
C ILE A 721 -9.11 -0.18 4.42
N LEU A 722 -8.89 -1.38 3.87
CA LEU A 722 -7.92 -2.32 4.43
C LEU A 722 -7.27 -3.17 3.33
N GLY A 723 -6.05 -3.64 3.57
CA GLY A 723 -5.31 -4.42 2.57
C GLY A 723 -3.90 -4.76 3.03
N SER A 724 -2.98 -4.82 2.08
CA SER A 724 -1.57 -5.14 2.32
C SER A 724 -0.65 -3.91 2.34
N ALA A 725 -1.14 -2.74 1.90
CA ALA A 725 -0.33 -1.55 1.66
C ALA A 725 -0.01 -0.75 2.93
N ASN A 726 1.27 -0.63 3.24
CA ASN A 726 1.77 0.21 4.31
C ASN A 726 1.73 1.70 3.95
N ILE A 727 1.70 2.61 4.95
CA ILE A 727 1.88 4.06 4.72
C ILE A 727 3.38 4.35 4.63
N ASN A 728 3.94 4.00 3.48
CA ASN A 728 5.30 4.28 3.06
C ASN A 728 5.36 4.35 1.52
N GLN A 729 6.48 4.80 0.97
CA GLN A 729 6.68 4.89 -0.48
C GLN A 729 6.69 3.51 -1.12
N ARG A 730 7.26 2.49 -0.46
CA ARG A 730 7.29 1.10 -0.94
C ARG A 730 5.92 0.58 -1.37
N SER A 731 4.89 0.83 -0.58
CA SER A 731 3.53 0.38 -0.86
C SER A 731 2.71 1.40 -1.66
N MET A 732 2.93 2.71 -1.49
CA MET A 732 2.11 3.76 -2.15
C MET A 732 2.54 4.07 -3.58
N ALA A 733 3.81 3.81 -3.95
CA ALA A 733 4.35 4.24 -5.25
C ALA A 733 3.75 3.54 -6.48
N GLY A 734 3.08 2.40 -6.33
CA GLY A 734 2.56 1.58 -7.45
C GLY A 734 3.62 0.80 -8.24
N SER A 735 4.82 1.35 -8.37
CA SER A 735 5.94 0.73 -9.13
C SER A 735 7.01 0.08 -8.26
N LYS A 736 6.87 0.10 -6.93
CA LYS A 736 7.78 -0.55 -5.98
C LYS A 736 7.23 -1.95 -5.65
N ASP A 737 6.71 -2.17 -4.45
CA ASP A 737 6.06 -3.44 -4.07
C ASP A 737 4.67 -3.53 -4.72
N THR A 738 4.21 -4.76 -4.97
CA THR A 738 2.83 -4.95 -5.41
C THR A 738 1.90 -5.13 -4.23
N GLU A 739 0.85 -4.32 -4.15
CA GLU A 739 -0.13 -4.31 -3.05
C GLU A 739 -1.57 -4.43 -3.56
N ILE A 740 -2.48 -4.79 -2.66
CA ILE A 740 -3.92 -4.81 -2.90
C ILE A 740 -4.66 -4.31 -1.65
N ALA A 741 -5.74 -3.58 -1.85
CA ALA A 741 -6.63 -3.15 -0.79
C ALA A 741 -8.08 -3.14 -1.26
N MET A 742 -8.99 -3.18 -0.30
CA MET A 742 -10.41 -2.98 -0.51
C MET A 742 -10.82 -1.70 0.23
N GLY A 743 -11.64 -0.87 -0.41
CA GLY A 743 -12.44 0.14 0.28
C GLY A 743 -13.92 -0.20 0.22
N ALA A 744 -14.62 -0.09 1.34
CA ALA A 744 -16.05 -0.39 1.39
C ALA A 744 -16.82 0.45 2.39
N TYR A 745 -18.13 0.54 2.15
CA TYR A 745 -19.11 1.16 3.02
C TYR A 745 -20.48 0.52 2.87
N GLN A 746 -21.36 0.79 3.84
CA GLN A 746 -22.76 0.41 3.77
C GLN A 746 -23.60 1.63 3.36
N PRO A 747 -24.27 1.64 2.19
CA PRO A 747 -24.95 2.83 1.65
C PRO A 747 -26.14 3.34 2.48
N TYR A 748 -26.59 2.58 3.48
CA TYR A 748 -27.65 2.94 4.43
C TYR A 748 -27.13 3.39 5.80
N HIS A 749 -25.82 3.28 6.05
CA HIS A 749 -25.16 3.72 7.28
C HIS A 749 -24.15 4.81 6.96
N THR A 750 -24.63 6.01 6.62
CA THR A 750 -23.79 7.14 6.22
C THR A 750 -24.22 8.43 6.91
N CYS A 751 -23.26 9.32 7.15
CA CYS A 751 -23.46 10.61 7.79
C CYS A 751 -24.42 11.50 7.00
N ALA A 752 -24.46 11.36 5.68
CA ALA A 752 -25.29 12.18 4.80
C ALA A 752 -26.78 11.78 4.81
N LYS A 753 -27.10 10.50 5.06
CA LYS A 753 -28.48 9.98 4.98
C LYS A 753 -29.14 9.81 6.35
N GLN A 754 -28.36 9.67 7.41
CA GLN A 754 -28.90 9.48 8.76
C GLN A 754 -28.97 10.82 9.50
N LEU A 755 -30.09 11.08 10.17
CA LEU A 755 -30.24 12.19 11.13
C LEU A 755 -29.26 12.05 12.32
N HIS A 756 -28.63 10.87 12.48
CA HIS A 756 -27.77 10.45 13.59
C HIS A 756 -26.47 9.82 13.02
N ARG A 757 -25.44 9.64 13.85
CA ARG A 757 -24.14 9.08 13.41
C ARG A 757 -24.29 7.66 12.80
N PRO A 758 -23.46 7.29 11.80
CA PRO A 758 -23.41 5.93 11.27
C PRO A 758 -23.15 4.91 12.38
N ARG A 759 -24.03 3.93 12.52
CA ARG A 759 -23.88 2.81 13.46
C ARG A 759 -23.99 1.45 12.76
N GLY A 760 -23.35 1.34 11.60
CA GLY A 760 -23.26 0.10 10.83
C GLY A 760 -22.14 -0.82 11.31
N GLN A 761 -21.77 -1.79 10.49
CA GLN A 761 -20.68 -2.73 10.71
C GLN A 761 -19.32 -2.04 10.83
N VAL A 762 -19.08 -0.94 10.11
CA VAL A 762 -17.82 -0.17 10.22
C VAL A 762 -17.67 0.42 11.63
N TYR A 763 -18.72 1.05 12.16
CA TYR A 763 -18.80 1.48 13.56
C TYR A 763 -18.57 0.32 14.54
N GLY A 764 -19.28 -0.81 14.34
CA GLY A 764 -19.14 -1.98 15.20
C GLY A 764 -17.72 -2.55 15.22
N TYR A 765 -17.07 -2.61 14.05
CA TYR A 765 -15.69 -3.03 13.88
C TYR A 765 -14.72 -2.09 14.60
N ARG A 766 -14.86 -0.77 14.41
CA ARG A 766 -14.02 0.23 15.08
C ARG A 766 -14.17 0.19 16.60
N MET A 767 -15.40 0.04 17.11
CA MET A 767 -15.64 -0.15 18.54
C MET A 767 -15.06 -1.48 19.07
N SER A 768 -15.00 -2.55 18.24
CA SER A 768 -14.35 -3.83 18.60
C SER A 768 -12.84 -3.66 18.78
N LEU A 769 -12.18 -3.00 17.83
CA LEU A 769 -10.76 -2.66 17.92
C LEU A 769 -10.49 -1.78 19.15
N TRP A 770 -11.33 -0.77 19.40
CA TRP A 770 -11.18 0.07 20.58
C TRP A 770 -11.45 -0.68 21.89
N LYS A 771 -12.33 -1.68 21.89
CA LYS A 771 -12.56 -2.51 23.08
C LYS A 771 -11.31 -3.33 23.43
N GLU A 772 -10.65 -3.90 22.43
CA GLU A 772 -9.35 -4.56 22.58
C GLU A 772 -8.29 -3.57 23.09
N HIS A 773 -8.08 -2.48 22.36
CA HIS A 773 -6.98 -1.55 22.64
C HIS A 773 -7.19 -0.76 23.93
N LEU A 774 -8.41 -0.36 24.27
CA LEU A 774 -8.73 0.47 25.44
C LEU A 774 -9.24 -0.35 26.63
N GLY A 775 -9.41 -1.67 26.46
CA GLY A 775 -9.88 -2.58 27.50
C GLY A 775 -11.38 -2.46 27.83
N GLY A 776 -12.16 -1.71 27.05
CA GLY A 776 -13.57 -1.48 27.34
C GLY A 776 -14.31 -0.61 26.32
N VAL A 777 -15.61 -0.45 26.53
CA VAL A 777 -16.50 0.40 25.72
C VAL A 777 -17.07 1.51 26.61
N GLU A 778 -16.84 2.76 26.24
CA GLU A 778 -17.35 3.95 26.93
C GLU A 778 -18.20 4.81 25.99
N GLY A 779 -19.15 5.57 26.54
CA GLY A 779 -20.03 6.45 25.75
C GLY A 779 -19.24 7.49 24.93
N LEU A 780 -18.13 8.00 25.48
CA LEU A 780 -17.24 8.95 24.80
C LEU A 780 -16.65 8.36 23.51
N PHE A 781 -16.40 7.05 23.45
CA PHE A 781 -15.85 6.38 22.27
C PHE A 781 -16.84 6.29 21.10
N MET A 782 -18.09 6.70 21.30
CA MET A 782 -19.08 6.83 20.24
C MET A 782 -18.95 8.16 19.48
N GLU A 783 -18.14 9.10 19.99
CA GLU A 783 -17.93 10.43 19.41
C GLU A 783 -16.43 10.76 19.28
N PRO A 784 -15.70 10.05 18.39
CA PRO A 784 -14.24 10.12 18.35
C PRO A 784 -13.68 11.49 17.97
N GLU A 785 -14.45 12.37 17.34
CA GLU A 785 -13.97 13.72 17.02
C GLU A 785 -13.96 14.68 18.22
N THR A 786 -14.61 14.31 19.33
CA THR A 786 -14.77 15.19 20.49
C THR A 786 -13.48 15.25 21.30
N LEU A 787 -13.19 16.43 21.84
CA LEU A 787 -12.02 16.64 22.68
C LEU A 787 -12.03 15.75 23.94
N ASP A 788 -13.21 15.49 24.50
CA ASP A 788 -13.36 14.61 25.67
C ASP A 788 -13.00 13.16 25.33
N CYS A 789 -13.39 12.66 24.14
CA CYS A 789 -12.96 11.36 23.66
C CYS A 789 -11.43 11.32 23.45
N VAL A 790 -10.87 12.31 22.76
CA VAL A 790 -9.41 12.40 22.54
C VAL A 790 -8.65 12.39 23.87
N ARG A 791 -9.08 13.18 24.85
CA ARG A 791 -8.48 13.23 26.19
C ARG A 791 -8.59 11.90 26.90
N ARG A 792 -9.77 11.25 26.89
CA ARG A 792 -9.97 9.94 27.53
C ARG A 792 -9.06 8.88 26.94
N VAL A 793 -8.96 8.79 25.61
CA VAL A 793 -8.05 7.86 24.92
C VAL A 793 -6.59 8.17 25.29
N ASN A 794 -6.19 9.43 25.29
CA ASN A 794 -4.85 9.86 25.68
C ASN A 794 -4.53 9.57 27.15
N ASP A 795 -5.50 9.65 28.05
CA ASP A 795 -5.34 9.33 29.46
C ASP A 795 -5.08 7.84 29.66
N ILE A 796 -5.87 6.97 29.02
CA ILE A 796 -5.64 5.52 29.02
C ILE A 796 -4.24 5.22 28.46
N ALA A 797 -3.92 5.78 27.31
CA ALA A 797 -2.64 5.53 26.64
C ALA A 797 -1.43 5.99 27.46
N ARG A 798 -1.52 7.12 28.16
CA ARG A 798 -0.46 7.62 29.07
C ARG A 798 -0.32 6.75 30.32
N ASP A 799 -1.44 6.36 30.92
CA ASP A 799 -1.44 5.51 32.11
C ASP A 799 -0.90 4.10 31.78
N ASN A 800 -1.29 3.53 30.65
CA ASN A 800 -0.74 2.26 30.17
C ASN A 800 0.76 2.36 29.89
N TRP A 801 1.26 3.42 29.26
CA TRP A 801 2.70 3.60 29.07
C TRP A 801 3.45 3.64 30.41
N LYS A 802 2.89 4.33 31.41
CA LYS A 802 3.46 4.37 32.76
C LYS A 802 3.53 2.96 33.36
N ARG A 803 2.41 2.22 33.38
CA ARG A 803 2.35 0.84 33.92
C ARG A 803 3.22 -0.14 33.14
N TYR A 804 3.33 0.02 31.82
CA TYR A 804 4.20 -0.77 30.96
C TYR A 804 5.67 -0.57 31.34
N THR A 805 6.06 0.67 31.64
CA THR A 805 7.45 1.03 31.92
C THR A 805 7.90 0.81 33.37
N GLU A 806 6.97 0.56 34.31
CA GLU A 806 7.28 0.26 35.73
C GLU A 806 8.18 -0.99 35.91
N GLU A 807 9.14 -0.92 36.84
CA GLU A 807 10.07 -2.03 37.11
C GLU A 807 9.38 -3.28 37.65
N SER A 808 8.38 -3.11 38.52
CA SER A 808 7.62 -4.22 39.10
C SER A 808 6.26 -4.37 38.43
N PHE A 809 5.79 -5.61 38.32
CA PHE A 809 4.41 -5.88 37.91
C PHE A 809 3.51 -5.63 39.12
N THR A 810 2.78 -4.52 39.10
CA THR A 810 1.86 -4.16 40.20
C THR A 810 0.40 -4.29 39.76
N ILE A 811 0.07 -3.71 38.60
CA ILE A 811 -1.28 -3.61 38.07
C ILE A 811 -1.22 -3.89 36.55
N PRO A 812 -2.14 -4.71 36.00
CA PRO A 812 -2.19 -4.93 34.56
C PRO A 812 -2.53 -3.64 33.79
N LEU A 813 -2.21 -3.63 32.49
CA LEU A 813 -2.63 -2.55 31.59
C LEU A 813 -4.16 -2.54 31.42
N GLN A 814 -4.73 -1.37 31.16
CA GLN A 814 -6.11 -1.25 30.70
C GLN A 814 -6.15 -1.42 29.18
N GLY A 815 -6.38 -2.64 28.70
CA GLY A 815 -6.23 -2.95 27.28
C GLY A 815 -4.76 -2.93 26.86
N HIS A 816 -4.49 -2.49 25.63
CA HIS A 816 -3.17 -2.58 24.98
C HIS A 816 -2.63 -1.26 24.43
N LEU A 817 -3.47 -0.22 24.32
CA LEU A 817 -3.09 1.05 23.73
C LEU A 817 -2.14 1.81 24.65
N MET A 818 -0.99 2.18 24.11
CA MET A 818 -0.01 3.01 24.79
C MET A 818 0.27 4.27 24.00
N LYS A 819 0.60 5.34 24.71
CA LYS A 819 1.13 6.54 24.09
C LYS A 819 2.42 6.15 23.36
N TYR A 820 2.52 6.47 22.07
CA TYR A 820 3.79 6.29 21.37
C TYR A 820 4.86 7.14 22.09
N PRO A 821 6.08 6.63 22.37
CA PRO A 821 7.03 7.20 23.33
C PRO A 821 7.73 8.50 22.91
N LEU A 822 6.95 9.45 22.42
CA LEU A 822 7.34 10.78 21.97
C LEU A 822 6.65 11.87 22.76
N ASN A 823 7.39 12.94 23.00
CA ASN A 823 6.91 14.22 23.46
C ASN A 823 6.70 15.16 22.26
N VAL A 824 5.62 15.96 22.32
CA VAL A 824 5.28 16.96 21.31
C VAL A 824 5.01 18.27 22.03
N ASP A 825 5.76 19.31 21.69
CA ASP A 825 5.57 20.64 22.27
C ASP A 825 4.53 21.49 21.50
N LYS A 826 4.23 22.69 22.01
CA LYS A 826 3.29 23.63 21.38
C LYS A 826 3.75 24.15 20.01
N ASP A 827 5.02 23.96 19.66
CA ASP A 827 5.60 24.37 18.38
C ASP A 827 5.57 23.22 17.36
N GLY A 828 5.13 22.03 17.79
CA GLY A 828 5.09 20.81 16.99
C GLY A 828 6.46 20.14 16.87
N LYS A 829 7.43 20.50 17.71
CA LYS A 829 8.71 19.79 17.79
C LYS A 829 8.51 18.45 18.47
N VAL A 830 9.12 17.42 17.90
CA VAL A 830 9.05 16.04 18.39
C VAL A 830 10.39 15.67 19.04
N SER A 831 10.32 15.05 20.21
CA SER A 831 11.45 14.45 20.92
C SER A 831 11.04 13.12 21.55
N SER A 832 11.99 12.30 22.00
CA SER A 832 11.69 11.17 22.88
C SER A 832 11.06 11.66 24.19
N LEU A 833 10.32 10.76 24.87
CA LEU A 833 9.93 10.99 26.26
C LEU A 833 11.18 11.03 27.15
N PRO A 834 11.23 11.90 28.18
CA PRO A 834 12.37 11.98 29.09
C PRO A 834 12.65 10.63 29.79
N GLY A 835 13.89 10.15 29.72
CA GLY A 835 14.30 8.85 30.28
C GLY A 835 13.97 7.64 29.41
N PHE A 836 13.40 7.87 28.22
CA PHE A 836 13.06 6.86 27.22
C PHE A 836 13.60 7.28 25.85
N GLU A 837 14.86 7.72 25.81
CA GLU A 837 15.58 7.97 24.56
C GLU A 837 15.72 6.69 23.72
N ASP A 838 15.86 5.55 24.40
CA ASP A 838 15.85 4.21 23.82
C ASP A 838 14.60 3.42 24.26
N PHE A 839 14.21 2.39 23.49
CA PHE A 839 13.09 1.53 23.85
C PHE A 839 13.39 0.67 25.09
N PRO A 840 12.39 0.45 25.97
CA PRO A 840 12.58 -0.37 27.16
C PRO A 840 13.01 -1.80 26.81
N ASP A 841 13.97 -2.34 27.56
CA ASP A 841 14.49 -3.74 27.50
C ASP A 841 15.29 -4.13 26.25
N VAL A 842 14.99 -3.52 25.11
CA VAL A 842 15.57 -3.90 23.80
C VAL A 842 16.62 -2.90 23.29
N GLY A 843 16.57 -1.66 23.80
CA GLY A 843 17.41 -0.55 23.36
C GLY A 843 17.03 -0.02 21.97
N GLY A 844 17.92 0.78 21.37
CA GLY A 844 17.66 1.42 20.09
C GLY A 844 16.84 2.70 20.25
N LYS A 845 17.23 3.76 19.55
CA LYS A 845 16.67 5.10 19.77
C LYS A 845 15.24 5.17 19.27
N VAL A 846 14.35 5.73 20.09
CA VAL A 846 12.94 5.94 19.75
C VAL A 846 12.78 6.89 18.55
N MET A 847 13.63 7.91 18.47
CA MET A 847 13.64 8.88 17.37
C MET A 847 14.28 8.35 16.08
N GLY A 848 14.88 7.15 16.13
CA GLY A 848 15.72 6.61 15.08
C GLY A 848 17.05 7.35 14.89
N ALA A 849 17.82 6.90 13.91
CA ALA A 849 19.06 7.51 13.50
C ALA A 849 19.26 7.36 11.99
N HIS A 850 19.64 8.45 11.32
CA HIS A 850 19.97 8.45 9.90
C HIS A 850 21.34 7.83 9.64
N SER A 851 21.43 7.01 8.61
CA SER A 851 22.60 6.32 8.11
C SER A 851 22.77 6.63 6.63
N PRO A 852 23.75 7.49 6.26
CA PRO A 852 24.06 7.79 4.87
C PRO A 852 24.49 6.57 4.04
N ALA A 853 24.80 5.45 4.69
CA ALA A 853 25.18 4.21 4.05
C ALA A 853 23.99 3.40 3.51
N ILE A 854 22.76 3.68 3.99
CA ILE A 854 21.55 2.99 3.56
C ILE A 854 20.80 3.88 2.56
N PRO A 855 20.64 3.47 1.30
CA PRO A 855 19.87 4.23 0.33
C PRO A 855 18.40 4.39 0.76
N ASP A 856 17.87 5.62 0.71
CA ASP A 856 16.48 5.95 1.06
C ASP A 856 15.48 4.96 0.47
N ILE A 857 15.66 4.59 -0.82
CA ILE A 857 14.75 3.71 -1.56
C ILE A 857 14.48 2.34 -0.88
N LEU A 858 15.39 1.88 -0.01
CA LEU A 858 15.25 0.63 0.72
C LEU A 858 14.34 0.77 1.95
N THR A 859 14.42 1.91 2.63
CA THR A 859 13.79 2.19 3.93
C THR A 859 12.60 3.14 3.84
N THR A 860 12.29 3.63 2.63
CA THR A 860 11.13 4.48 2.33
C THR A 860 9.99 3.81 1.59
#